data_AF-A0A923GEJ7-F1
#
_entry.id   AF-A0A923GEJ7-F1
#
_cell.length_a   1.000
_cell.length_b   1.000
_cell.length_c   1.000
_cell.angle_alpha   90.00
_cell.angle_beta   90.00
_cell.angle_gamma   90.00
#
_symmetry.space_group_name_H-M   'P 1'
#
loop_
_entity.id
_entity.type
_entity.pdbx_description
1 polymer ?
#
loop_
_entity_poly.entity_id
_entity_poly.type
_entity_poly.pdbx_seq_one_letter_code
_entity_poly.pdbx_strand_id
1 'polypeptide(L)'
;MNRKLRPAYLGLLLGTALIGLGVAYEKLWCDPRELLQEAADPQALHTLSRDGVTVEFEARPLSGGELREGDFASIRFKVSDQSSGQPLSGMAPGAWLDPAQSAPVGDRDSSCKARVALFLKSSIGARPLLDLNSYFLLVLNKDASLTVIDPTVSVGGVTSTLARIDLPGRPMDWVATGDDKQVFVSIPERNQVALIDTETFTRVATLEAGEQPLRVALQPDQRLLWVGNNSQDPAKGGVTVIDVPSRTMLKSFVTGSGHHEIAFSADSRFAFVSNRDGGTLSVIDTAQMRLVKTLEVGSHPLSVAYSPLSQAVYVVDGQEGTVRVIDARSHSLRHMVKAEQGLGPMRFSHDGRYGVVLNTLENQALVIDASTDQLIHRIPVAAEPYQLTFTKAYAYVRGLASPKVSMINLASLGQGRTPIVQGFEAGPAAPRQAGDLPLAQGVSISRDDNSVFVVNPVDNTTYFYAEGMNAPMSGYNNRGHQARAALVIDRSLREVAPGVYGSTVKLPAAGTFDVAFLLNQPQIIHCFSTEVAALPQSSLRKRAHAEFIGTARPLQQHAPYMAQVRILGEDGKPRHGLEDLSLRYFLAPSSLPRNVALVEVGDGLYQAPLELAEAGAWYLHVQSPSLGRAFTEDNYTSLRVLPSAAKPSASQGEARSVR
;
A
#
# COMPACT_ATOMS: atom_id res chain seq x y z
N MET A 1 13.60 -0.42 89.20
CA MET A 1 14.28 -0.12 90.48
C MET A 1 15.75 0.15 90.20
N ASN A 2 16.19 1.36 90.54
CA ASN A 2 17.54 1.78 90.90
C ASN A 2 18.78 0.99 90.44
N ARG A 3 19.58 1.68 89.60
CA ARG A 3 21.02 1.97 89.74
C ARG A 3 21.73 1.32 90.95
N LYS A 4 22.92 0.74 90.71
CA LYS A 4 24.20 0.99 91.44
C LYS A 4 25.38 0.55 90.53
N LEU A 5 26.21 1.48 90.04
CA LEU A 5 27.55 1.91 90.55
C LEU A 5 28.68 0.93 90.12
N ARG A 6 29.57 1.19 89.12
CA ARG A 6 30.72 2.15 88.99
C ARG A 6 31.78 2.03 90.12
N PRO A 7 33.06 2.45 89.94
CA PRO A 7 34.03 2.38 88.80
C PRO A 7 35.53 2.28 89.27
N ALA A 8 36.48 2.76 88.44
CA ALA A 8 37.87 3.22 88.69
C ALA A 8 38.98 2.24 88.23
N TYR A 9 40.06 2.62 87.53
CA TYR A 9 40.85 3.86 87.44
C TYR A 9 41.26 4.14 85.97
N LEU A 10 41.24 5.34 85.39
CA LEU A 10 41.90 6.64 85.68
C LEU A 10 43.35 6.74 85.15
N GLY A 11 43.54 7.56 84.11
CA GLY A 11 44.74 8.39 83.95
C GLY A 11 45.15 8.67 82.49
N LEU A 12 45.28 9.90 81.99
CA LEU A 12 44.82 11.22 82.43
C LEU A 12 45.13 12.23 81.29
N LEU A 13 44.36 13.32 81.24
CA LEU A 13 44.63 14.64 80.65
C LEU A 13 44.06 14.98 79.24
N LEU A 14 42.80 15.44 79.31
CA LEU A 14 42.30 16.65 78.66
C LEU A 14 43.27 17.84 78.85
N GLY A 15 43.34 18.86 77.98
CA GLY A 15 42.56 19.15 76.79
C GLY A 15 42.64 20.63 76.45
N THR A 16 42.16 21.01 75.27
CA THR A 16 41.66 22.36 74.99
C THR A 16 40.52 22.25 73.99
N ALA A 17 39.35 22.66 74.45
CA ALA A 17 38.17 22.88 73.63
C ALA A 17 38.33 24.16 72.80
N LEU A 18 37.50 24.25 71.75
CA LEU A 18 37.16 25.44 70.96
C LEU A 18 38.18 25.82 69.88
N ILE A 19 37.99 25.27 68.68
CA ILE A 19 37.90 25.91 67.35
C ILE A 19 37.99 24.77 66.33
N GLY A 20 36.88 24.45 65.65
CA GLY A 20 36.88 23.40 64.61
C GLY A 20 35.56 22.67 64.39
N LEU A 21 34.48 23.05 65.10
CA LEU A 21 33.12 22.64 64.75
C LEU A 21 32.39 23.86 64.18
N GLY A 22 32.62 24.08 62.90
CA GLY A 22 31.93 25.03 62.06
C GLY A 22 31.87 24.46 60.64
N VAL A 23 30.68 24.03 60.26
CA VAL A 23 30.24 23.71 58.89
C VAL A 23 30.64 22.32 58.36
N ALA A 24 29.88 21.33 58.83
CA ALA A 24 29.45 20.24 57.97
C ALA A 24 28.47 20.81 56.93
N TYR A 25 28.96 21.20 55.76
CA TYR A 25 28.26 21.29 54.48
C TYR A 25 29.28 21.73 53.43
N GLU A 26 29.21 21.10 52.25
CA GLU A 26 29.99 21.33 51.02
C GLU A 26 31.21 20.43 50.75
N LYS A 27 31.08 19.73 49.62
CA LYS A 27 32.09 19.04 48.77
C LYS A 27 32.44 17.61 49.20
N LEU A 28 31.80 16.54 48.69
CA LEU A 28 31.21 16.34 47.35
C LEU A 28 32.20 16.71 46.25
N TRP A 29 33.07 15.78 45.88
CA TRP A 29 33.56 15.57 44.51
C TRP A 29 34.04 14.11 44.40
N CYS A 30 33.12 13.28 43.93
CA CYS A 30 33.47 12.04 43.22
C CYS A 30 34.25 12.41 41.96
N ASP A 31 35.27 11.62 41.66
CA ASP A 31 35.95 11.63 40.38
C ASP A 31 34.95 11.22 39.27
N PRO A 32 34.67 12.06 38.24
CA PRO A 32 33.64 11.75 37.24
C PRO A 32 34.12 10.83 36.11
N ARG A 33 35.28 10.17 36.23
CA ARG A 33 35.88 9.40 35.11
C ARG A 33 35.76 7.88 35.19
N GLU A 34 35.17 7.32 36.25
CA GLU A 34 35.02 5.86 36.40
C GLU A 34 33.58 5.31 36.29
N LEU A 35 32.59 6.14 35.92
CA LEU A 35 31.19 5.71 35.70
C LEU A 35 30.73 5.74 34.23
N LEU A 36 31.65 5.71 33.26
CA LEU A 36 31.33 5.78 31.82
C LEU A 36 31.86 4.62 30.98
N GLN A 37 31.91 3.40 31.50
CA GLN A 37 32.07 2.20 30.67
C GLN A 37 31.22 1.03 31.21
N GLU A 38 29.90 1.19 31.23
CA GLU A 38 29.05 0.06 30.86
C GLU A 38 29.06 -0.01 29.32
N ALA A 39 29.73 -1.03 28.79
CA ALA A 39 29.63 -1.36 27.38
C ALA A 39 28.15 -1.59 27.04
N ALA A 40 27.65 -0.94 25.99
CA ALA A 40 26.32 -1.21 25.46
C ALA A 40 26.21 -2.72 25.17
N ASP A 41 25.24 -3.38 25.79
CA ASP A 41 24.96 -4.79 25.54
C ASP A 41 24.74 -5.01 24.03
N PRO A 42 25.55 -5.84 23.34
CA PRO A 42 25.34 -6.15 21.93
C PRO A 42 23.96 -6.75 21.64
N GLN A 43 23.32 -7.36 22.65
CA GLN A 43 21.95 -7.87 22.53
C GLN A 43 20.90 -6.75 22.52
N ALA A 44 21.16 -5.60 23.12
CA ALA A 44 20.21 -4.47 23.13
C ALA A 44 20.03 -3.81 21.75
N LEU A 45 20.93 -4.06 20.79
CA LEU A 45 20.80 -3.61 19.40
C LEU A 45 19.79 -4.43 18.59
N HIS A 46 19.42 -5.61 19.08
CA HIS A 46 18.56 -6.57 18.39
C HIS A 46 17.43 -7.13 19.28
N THR A 47 17.46 -6.95 20.59
CA THR A 47 16.44 -7.47 21.50
C THR A 47 16.11 -6.45 22.57
N LEU A 48 14.83 -6.13 22.69
CA LEU A 48 14.26 -5.27 23.72
C LEU A 48 13.29 -6.10 24.57
N SER A 49 13.38 -6.02 25.90
CA SER A 49 12.34 -6.55 26.79
C SER A 49 11.85 -5.45 27.72
N ARG A 50 10.58 -5.03 27.58
CA ARG A 50 9.97 -3.92 28.32
C ARG A 50 8.46 -4.11 28.41
N ASP A 51 7.87 -3.73 29.54
CA ASP A 51 6.41 -3.74 29.77
C ASP A 51 5.73 -5.09 29.50
N GLY A 52 6.41 -6.20 29.84
CA GLY A 52 5.89 -7.55 29.65
C GLY A 52 5.99 -8.06 28.21
N VAL A 53 6.66 -7.33 27.32
CA VAL A 53 6.84 -7.69 25.91
C VAL A 53 8.32 -7.76 25.57
N THR A 54 8.70 -8.80 24.82
CA THR A 54 10.02 -8.94 24.20
C THR A 54 9.89 -8.70 22.69
N VAL A 55 10.74 -7.84 22.14
CA VAL A 55 10.83 -7.52 20.71
C VAL A 55 12.23 -7.85 20.23
N GLU A 56 12.35 -8.81 19.31
CA GLU A 56 13.59 -9.17 18.64
C GLU A 56 13.59 -8.62 17.20
N PHE A 57 14.58 -7.80 16.85
CA PHE A 57 14.78 -7.18 15.56
C PHE A 57 15.83 -7.92 14.72
N GLU A 58 15.48 -8.15 13.47
CA GLU A 58 16.34 -8.78 12.48
C GLU A 58 16.25 -8.07 11.12
N ALA A 59 17.40 -7.86 10.49
CA ALA A 59 17.50 -7.44 9.09
C ALA A 59 18.38 -8.43 8.33
N ARG A 60 17.85 -9.03 7.25
CA ARG A 60 18.57 -10.01 6.43
C ARG A 60 18.43 -9.73 4.93
N PRO A 61 19.49 -9.84 4.12
CA PRO A 61 19.36 -9.73 2.67
C PRO A 61 18.58 -10.91 2.11
N LEU A 62 17.77 -10.66 1.08
CA LEU A 62 17.02 -11.73 0.40
C LEU A 62 17.91 -12.64 -0.45
N SER A 63 19.02 -12.11 -0.96
CA SER A 63 20.02 -12.82 -1.77
C SER A 63 20.96 -13.71 -0.92
N GLY A 64 20.93 -13.57 0.41
CA GLY A 64 21.91 -14.17 1.33
C GLY A 64 23.21 -13.35 1.42
N GLY A 65 23.91 -13.47 2.55
CA GLY A 65 25.14 -12.72 2.82
C GLY A 65 24.91 -11.47 3.69
N GLU A 66 25.62 -10.40 3.36
CA GLU A 66 25.62 -9.11 4.03
C GLU A 66 24.53 -8.18 3.47
N LEU A 67 23.94 -7.33 4.31
CA LEU A 67 23.03 -6.27 3.85
C LEU A 67 23.80 -5.26 3.03
N ARG A 68 23.38 -5.02 1.78
CA ARG A 68 24.06 -4.11 0.88
C ARG A 68 23.11 -3.05 0.34
N GLU A 69 23.67 -1.88 0.07
CA GLU A 69 22.98 -0.83 -0.66
C GLU A 69 22.47 -1.36 -2.01
N GLY A 70 21.24 -1.00 -2.37
CA GLY A 70 20.58 -1.42 -3.59
C GLY A 70 19.99 -2.84 -3.55
N ASP A 71 20.38 -3.67 -2.59
CA ASP A 71 19.83 -5.01 -2.40
C ASP A 71 18.51 -4.95 -1.61
N PHE A 72 17.70 -5.99 -1.78
CA PHE A 72 16.50 -6.18 -0.98
C PHE A 72 16.83 -6.88 0.34
N ALA A 73 16.21 -6.38 1.40
CA ALA A 73 16.31 -6.93 2.74
C ALA A 73 14.93 -7.22 3.32
N SER A 74 14.84 -8.33 4.06
CA SER A 74 13.73 -8.59 4.97
C SER A 74 14.05 -7.94 6.32
N ILE A 75 13.19 -7.03 6.74
CA ILE A 75 13.19 -6.40 8.06
C ILE A 75 12.10 -7.09 8.88
N ARG A 76 12.44 -7.64 10.05
CA ARG A 76 11.53 -8.42 10.90
C ARG A 76 11.63 -8.02 12.36
N PHE A 77 10.49 -8.08 13.03
CA PHE A 77 10.31 -7.90 14.47
C PHE A 77 9.53 -9.09 15.00
N LYS A 78 10.13 -9.90 15.86
CA LYS A 78 9.43 -10.93 16.61
C LYS A 78 9.01 -10.37 17.95
N VAL A 79 7.71 -10.35 18.21
CA VAL A 79 7.07 -9.81 19.40
C VAL A 79 6.45 -10.95 20.18
N SER A 80 6.87 -11.12 21.42
CA SER A 80 6.41 -12.19 22.32
C SER A 80 6.14 -11.68 23.72
N ASP A 81 5.30 -12.39 24.45
CA ASP A 81 5.10 -12.17 25.88
C ASP A 81 6.40 -12.51 26.63
N GLN A 82 6.87 -11.58 27.46
CA GLN A 82 8.15 -11.67 28.15
C GLN A 82 8.19 -12.81 29.17
N SER A 83 7.04 -13.19 29.75
CA SER A 83 6.97 -14.20 30.81
C SER A 83 6.85 -15.62 30.29
N SER A 84 6.09 -15.80 29.20
CA SER A 84 5.73 -17.10 28.64
C SER A 84 6.46 -17.42 27.34
N GLY A 85 7.06 -16.41 26.69
CA GLY A 85 7.67 -16.53 25.36
C GLY A 85 6.65 -16.77 24.24
N GLN A 86 5.35 -16.73 24.53
CA GLN A 86 4.30 -16.94 23.53
C GLN A 86 4.28 -15.77 22.55
N PRO A 87 4.13 -16.04 21.24
CA PRO A 87 4.03 -14.98 20.24
C PRO A 87 2.80 -14.11 20.47
N LEU A 88 2.97 -12.79 20.35
CA LEU A 88 1.88 -11.82 20.43
C LEU A 88 1.40 -11.49 19.02
N SER A 89 0.35 -12.18 18.59
CA SER A 89 -0.27 -12.03 17.27
C SER A 89 -1.35 -10.94 17.21
N GLY A 90 -1.62 -10.43 16.01
CA GLY A 90 -2.67 -9.43 15.76
C GLY A 90 -2.31 -8.01 16.21
N MET A 91 -1.03 -7.75 16.50
CA MET A 91 -0.54 -6.41 16.83
C MET A 91 -0.34 -5.59 15.55
N ALA A 92 -0.26 -4.26 15.70
CA ALA A 92 0.02 -3.34 14.59
C ALA A 92 1.25 -2.47 14.92
N PRO A 93 2.47 -3.03 14.88
CA PRO A 93 3.67 -2.24 15.11
C PRO A 93 3.91 -1.27 13.95
N GLY A 94 4.53 -0.14 14.27
CA GLY A 94 5.05 0.79 13.29
C GLY A 94 6.58 0.75 13.23
N ALA A 95 7.17 0.91 12.05
CA ALA A 95 8.62 1.09 11.97
C ALA A 95 9.10 2.02 10.86
N TRP A 96 10.27 2.59 11.07
CA TRP A 96 10.94 3.49 10.14
C TRP A 96 12.44 3.23 10.15
N LEU A 97 13.09 3.41 9.01
CA LEU A 97 14.52 3.28 8.88
C LEU A 97 15.10 4.60 8.38
N ASP A 98 16.09 5.11 9.10
CA ASP A 98 16.71 6.43 8.86
C ASP A 98 18.19 6.38 9.20
N PRO A 99 19.09 7.16 8.55
CA PRO A 99 20.50 7.16 8.88
C PRO A 99 20.72 7.38 10.37
N ALA A 100 21.64 6.61 10.98
CA ALA A 100 21.94 6.73 12.38
C ALA A 100 22.46 8.15 12.68
N GLN A 101 21.82 8.84 13.62
CA GLN A 101 22.32 10.14 14.07
C GLN A 101 23.36 9.95 15.16
N SER A 102 24.40 10.78 15.14
CA SER A 102 25.43 10.86 16.18
C SER A 102 24.87 11.53 17.44
N ALA A 103 24.03 10.81 18.18
CA ALA A 103 23.57 11.18 19.51
C ALA A 103 24.33 10.38 20.59
N PRO A 104 24.65 10.96 21.75
CA PRO A 104 25.19 10.22 22.90
C PRO A 104 24.27 9.06 23.30
N VAL A 105 24.83 7.92 23.71
CA VAL A 105 24.13 6.64 23.96
C VAL A 105 22.92 6.79 24.92
N GLY A 106 22.96 7.72 25.88
CA GLY A 106 21.86 7.98 26.83
C GLY A 106 20.68 8.79 26.28
N ASP A 107 20.87 9.53 25.18
CA ASP A 107 19.84 10.37 24.54
C ASP A 107 19.24 9.74 23.28
N ARG A 108 19.64 8.50 22.95
CA ARG A 108 19.20 7.83 21.72
C ARG A 108 17.71 7.46 21.75
N ASP A 109 17.19 6.99 22.88
CA ASP A 109 15.77 6.65 23.05
C ASP A 109 14.87 7.90 23.08
N SER A 110 15.32 9.01 23.69
CA SER A 110 14.59 10.29 23.72
C SER A 110 14.56 10.94 22.34
N SER A 111 15.69 10.92 21.62
CA SER A 111 15.79 11.31 20.21
C SER A 111 14.95 10.42 19.30
N CYS A 112 14.94 9.10 19.53
CA CYS A 112 14.10 8.14 18.82
C CYS A 112 12.61 8.47 18.96
N LYS A 113 12.14 8.69 20.20
CA LYS A 113 10.75 9.07 20.49
C LYS A 113 10.36 10.38 19.82
N ALA A 114 11.24 11.38 19.81
CA ALA A 114 11.00 12.65 19.13
C ALA A 114 10.87 12.46 17.60
N ARG A 115 11.72 11.63 16.98
CA ARG A 115 11.64 11.31 15.55
C ARG A 115 10.40 10.53 15.18
N VAL A 116 10.04 9.49 15.93
CA VAL A 116 8.78 8.74 15.70
C VAL A 116 7.58 9.69 15.75
N ALA A 117 7.56 10.63 16.70
CA ALA A 117 6.51 11.64 16.77
C ALA A 117 6.49 12.61 15.55
N LEU A 118 7.62 12.84 14.89
CA LEU A 118 7.71 13.61 13.64
C LEU A 118 7.27 12.77 12.43
N PHE A 119 7.69 11.49 12.36
CA PHE A 119 7.30 10.56 11.29
C PHE A 119 5.80 10.33 11.26
N LEU A 120 5.17 10.15 12.43
CA LEU A 120 3.71 10.03 12.56
C LEU A 120 2.95 11.26 12.04
N LYS A 121 3.59 12.44 11.99
CA LYS A 121 2.98 13.66 11.45
C LYS A 121 3.11 13.79 9.93
N SER A 122 3.84 12.87 9.26
CA SER A 122 4.04 12.84 7.79
C SER A 122 4.47 14.20 7.19
N SER A 123 5.21 15.00 7.96
CA SER A 123 5.63 16.33 7.52
C SER A 123 6.75 16.26 6.49
N ILE A 124 6.67 17.07 5.42
CA ILE A 124 7.62 17.04 4.28
C ILE A 124 9.09 17.26 4.73
N GLY A 125 9.32 18.00 5.82
CA GLY A 125 10.67 18.32 6.32
C GLY A 125 11.29 17.32 7.30
N ALA A 126 10.57 16.27 7.71
CA ALA A 126 11.05 15.29 8.68
C ALA A 126 10.62 13.88 8.27
N ARG A 127 11.07 13.44 7.09
CA ARG A 127 10.77 12.12 6.55
C ARG A 127 11.87 11.13 6.90
N PRO A 128 11.51 9.90 7.28
CA PRO A 128 12.48 8.83 7.34
C PRO A 128 12.92 8.45 5.92
N LEU A 129 14.12 7.92 5.81
CA LEU A 129 14.62 7.42 4.53
C LEU A 129 13.77 6.25 3.99
N LEU A 130 13.28 5.37 4.86
CA LEU A 130 12.29 4.36 4.55
C LEU A 130 11.18 4.35 5.61
N ASP A 131 9.93 4.40 5.15
CA ASP A 131 8.75 4.21 5.99
C ASP A 131 8.21 2.79 5.79
N LEU A 132 8.28 1.97 6.84
CA LEU A 132 7.80 0.59 6.83
C LEU A 132 6.31 0.50 7.18
N ASN A 133 5.59 1.62 7.11
CA ASN A 133 4.15 1.71 7.34
C ASN A 133 3.38 2.15 6.09
N SER A 134 4.10 2.52 5.03
CA SER A 134 3.49 3.01 3.80
C SER A 134 2.79 1.90 3.03
N TYR A 135 1.66 2.27 2.44
CA TYR A 135 0.94 1.49 1.44
C TYR A 135 0.64 2.41 0.26
N PHE A 136 0.43 1.81 -0.90
CA PHE A 136 0.15 2.55 -2.13
C PHE A 136 -1.22 2.17 -2.65
N LEU A 137 -1.93 3.14 -3.21
CA LEU A 137 -3.19 2.92 -3.88
C LEU A 137 -2.93 2.82 -5.39
N LEU A 138 -3.11 1.63 -5.94
CA LEU A 138 -3.08 1.42 -7.38
C LEU A 138 -4.48 1.64 -7.93
N VAL A 139 -4.62 2.55 -8.89
CA VAL A 139 -5.90 2.93 -9.51
C VAL A 139 -5.92 2.45 -10.95
N LEU A 140 -6.96 1.70 -11.29
CA LEU A 140 -7.26 1.24 -12.65
C LEU A 140 -7.93 2.39 -13.39
N ASN A 141 -7.34 2.81 -14.50
CA ASN A 141 -7.89 3.90 -15.28
C ASN A 141 -8.77 3.41 -16.44
N LYS A 142 -9.56 4.32 -16.99
CA LYS A 142 -10.34 4.10 -18.21
C LYS A 142 -9.47 3.93 -19.45
N ASP A 143 -8.40 4.71 -19.53
CA ASP A 143 -7.38 4.57 -20.56
C ASP A 143 -6.42 3.41 -20.23
N ALA A 144 -5.50 3.11 -21.15
CA ALA A 144 -4.54 2.02 -21.04
C ALA A 144 -3.41 2.36 -20.04
N SER A 145 -3.77 2.63 -18.78
CA SER A 145 -2.82 2.97 -17.73
C SER A 145 -3.32 2.59 -16.33
N LEU A 146 -2.37 2.51 -15.39
CA LEU A 146 -2.63 2.52 -13.95
C LEU A 146 -2.00 3.76 -13.33
N THR A 147 -2.65 4.33 -12.33
CA THR A 147 -2.08 5.40 -11.50
C THR A 147 -1.66 4.83 -10.16
N VAL A 148 -0.46 5.17 -9.69
CA VAL A 148 0.00 4.87 -8.33
C VAL A 148 -0.17 6.13 -7.50
N ILE A 149 -0.90 6.03 -6.40
CA ILE A 149 -1.13 7.11 -5.45
C ILE A 149 -0.45 6.73 -4.13
N ASP A 150 0.35 7.62 -3.59
CA ASP A 150 0.86 7.55 -2.22
C ASP A 150 -0.05 8.40 -1.33
N PRO A 151 -0.90 7.79 -0.48
CA PRO A 151 -1.87 8.52 0.33
C PRO A 151 -1.23 9.30 1.48
N THR A 152 0.01 8.99 1.84
CA THR A 152 0.77 9.67 2.90
C THR A 152 1.47 10.92 2.37
N VAL A 153 1.65 11.00 1.05
CA VAL A 153 2.38 12.07 0.39
C VAL A 153 1.43 12.95 -0.40
N SER A 154 1.57 14.26 -0.21
CA SER A 154 1.05 15.25 -1.14
C SER A 154 2.21 16.06 -1.70
N VAL A 155 2.42 16.00 -3.01
CA VAL A 155 3.37 16.84 -3.72
C VAL A 155 2.79 18.25 -3.77
N GLY A 156 3.37 19.14 -2.97
CA GLY A 156 2.99 20.55 -2.86
C GLY A 156 1.56 20.81 -2.40
N GLY A 157 0.92 19.88 -1.67
CA GLY A 157 -0.47 20.02 -1.22
C GLY A 157 -1.51 19.81 -2.32
N VAL A 158 -1.09 19.30 -3.49
CA VAL A 158 -1.89 19.34 -4.71
C VAL A 158 -2.11 17.94 -5.26
N THR A 159 -1.11 17.06 -5.44
CA THR A 159 -1.37 15.67 -5.89
C THR A 159 -0.71 14.62 -5.00
N SER A 160 -1.34 13.47 -4.90
CA SER A 160 -0.80 12.25 -4.25
C SER A 160 -0.34 11.21 -5.28
N THR A 161 -0.40 11.52 -6.58
CA THR A 161 0.11 10.64 -7.65
C THR A 161 1.63 10.52 -7.58
N LEU A 162 2.11 9.29 -7.39
CA LEU A 162 3.52 8.92 -7.35
C LEU A 162 4.05 8.51 -8.74
N ALA A 163 3.32 7.63 -9.42
CA ALA A 163 3.75 7.04 -10.68
C ALA A 163 2.57 6.71 -11.60
N ARG A 164 2.88 6.50 -12.88
CA ARG A 164 1.94 5.99 -13.88
C ARG A 164 2.56 4.80 -14.58
N ILE A 165 1.73 3.78 -14.82
CA ILE A 165 2.14 2.55 -15.49
C ILE A 165 1.34 2.41 -16.77
N ASP A 166 2.00 2.48 -17.91
CA ASP A 166 1.34 2.30 -19.20
C ASP A 166 1.05 0.82 -19.49
N LEU A 167 -0.15 0.55 -19.99
CA LEU A 167 -0.65 -0.78 -20.35
C LEU A 167 -0.75 -0.91 -21.88
N PRO A 168 -0.70 -2.13 -22.44
CA PRO A 168 -0.85 -2.35 -23.88
C PRO A 168 -2.29 -2.15 -24.40
N GLY A 169 -3.25 -2.04 -23.48
CA GLY A 169 -4.67 -1.81 -23.74
C GLY A 169 -5.42 -1.45 -22.46
N ARG A 170 -6.72 -1.27 -22.58
CA ARG A 170 -7.69 -0.96 -21.53
C ARG A 170 -7.79 -2.13 -20.55
N PRO A 171 -7.55 -1.87 -19.26
CA PRO A 171 -7.68 -2.89 -18.24
C PRO A 171 -9.15 -3.17 -17.88
N MET A 172 -9.47 -4.42 -17.54
CA MET A 172 -10.83 -4.83 -17.13
C MET A 172 -10.93 -5.43 -15.74
N ASP A 173 -9.96 -6.23 -15.34
CA ASP A 173 -9.89 -6.84 -14.02
C ASP A 173 -8.43 -6.96 -13.57
N TRP A 174 -8.23 -7.22 -12.29
CA TRP A 174 -6.89 -7.47 -11.75
C TRP A 174 -6.89 -8.44 -10.56
N VAL A 175 -5.71 -8.95 -10.24
CA VAL A 175 -5.46 -9.69 -9.00
C VAL A 175 -4.01 -9.46 -8.56
N ALA A 176 -3.82 -9.16 -7.27
CA ALA A 176 -2.50 -9.10 -6.64
C ALA A 176 -2.10 -10.45 -6.06
N THR A 177 -0.80 -10.74 -6.07
CA THR A 177 -0.23 -11.82 -5.24
C THR A 177 -0.43 -11.52 -3.77
N GLY A 178 -0.52 -12.56 -2.93
CA GLY A 178 -0.74 -12.38 -1.48
C GLY A 178 0.36 -11.60 -0.73
N ASP A 179 1.50 -11.33 -1.39
CA ASP A 179 2.56 -10.46 -0.87
C ASP A 179 2.54 -9.04 -1.44
N ASP A 180 1.55 -8.73 -2.30
CA ASP A 180 1.32 -7.51 -3.05
C ASP A 180 2.42 -7.11 -4.04
N LYS A 181 3.42 -7.97 -4.30
CA LYS A 181 4.57 -7.63 -5.16
C LYS A 181 4.25 -7.64 -6.66
N GLN A 182 3.25 -8.42 -7.04
CA GLN A 182 2.85 -8.58 -8.43
C GLN A 182 1.37 -8.35 -8.58
N VAL A 183 1.00 -7.62 -9.62
CA VAL A 183 -0.40 -7.44 -10.02
C VAL A 183 -0.57 -7.91 -11.45
N PHE A 184 -1.49 -8.83 -11.66
CA PHE A 184 -1.92 -9.31 -12.97
C PHE A 184 -3.14 -8.52 -13.40
N VAL A 185 -3.12 -7.95 -14.60
CA VAL A 185 -4.18 -7.08 -15.13
C VAL A 185 -4.67 -7.62 -16.45
N SER A 186 -5.96 -7.93 -16.57
CA SER A 186 -6.54 -8.42 -17.83
C SER A 186 -6.70 -7.30 -18.85
N ILE A 187 -6.29 -7.58 -20.10
CA ILE A 187 -6.35 -6.67 -21.24
C ILE A 187 -7.11 -7.37 -22.39
N PRO A 188 -8.45 -7.32 -22.40
CA PRO A 188 -9.26 -8.15 -23.29
C PRO A 188 -8.99 -7.91 -24.78
N GLU A 189 -8.84 -6.65 -25.22
CA GLU A 189 -8.63 -6.32 -26.63
C GLU A 189 -7.23 -6.67 -27.15
N ARG A 190 -6.36 -7.18 -26.27
CA ARG A 190 -5.03 -7.68 -26.60
C ARG A 190 -4.90 -9.18 -26.39
N ASN A 191 -5.95 -9.86 -25.92
CA ASN A 191 -5.90 -11.30 -25.58
C ASN A 191 -4.79 -11.64 -24.56
N GLN A 192 -4.48 -10.67 -23.69
CA GLN A 192 -3.30 -10.71 -22.83
C GLN A 192 -3.61 -10.32 -21.38
N VAL A 193 -2.72 -10.73 -20.49
CA VAL A 193 -2.61 -10.25 -19.11
C VAL A 193 -1.29 -9.50 -18.95
N ALA A 194 -1.33 -8.25 -18.48
CA ALA A 194 -0.13 -7.51 -18.12
C ALA A 194 0.31 -7.88 -16.69
N LEU A 195 1.62 -8.09 -16.50
CA LEU A 195 2.22 -8.31 -15.19
C LEU A 195 2.92 -7.03 -14.74
N ILE A 196 2.47 -6.51 -13.61
CA ILE A 196 3.02 -5.31 -12.97
C ILE A 196 3.84 -5.71 -11.76
N ASP A 197 5.05 -5.18 -11.67
CA ASP A 197 5.88 -5.20 -10.48
C ASP A 197 5.56 -3.95 -9.66
N THR A 198 5.11 -4.14 -8.42
CA THR A 198 4.65 -3.05 -7.54
C THR A 198 5.78 -2.51 -6.65
N GLU A 199 6.96 -3.13 -6.67
CA GLU A 199 8.14 -2.60 -6.00
C GLU A 199 8.76 -1.46 -6.82
N THR A 200 8.73 -1.61 -8.15
CA THR A 200 9.24 -0.64 -9.14
C THR A 200 8.12 0.17 -9.82
N PHE A 201 6.86 -0.24 -9.65
CA PHE A 201 5.71 0.31 -10.36
C PHE A 201 5.91 0.30 -11.89
N THR A 202 6.33 -0.84 -12.43
CA THR A 202 6.54 -1.02 -13.86
C THR A 202 5.86 -2.26 -14.39
N ARG A 203 5.46 -2.23 -15.67
CA ARG A 203 5.01 -3.42 -16.39
C ARG A 203 6.24 -4.25 -16.78
N VAL A 204 6.37 -5.45 -16.21
CA VAL A 204 7.54 -6.33 -16.42
C VAL A 204 7.29 -7.43 -17.43
N ALA A 205 6.03 -7.77 -17.72
CA ALA A 205 5.69 -8.73 -18.77
C ALA A 205 4.28 -8.52 -19.32
N THR A 206 3.99 -9.22 -20.41
CA THR A 206 2.65 -9.38 -20.95
C THR A 206 2.52 -10.83 -21.38
N LEU A 207 1.44 -11.49 -20.95
CA LEU A 207 1.25 -12.94 -21.00
C LEU A 207 0.05 -13.23 -21.90
N GLU A 208 0.21 -14.14 -22.86
CA GLU A 208 -0.92 -14.63 -23.65
C GLU A 208 -1.91 -15.35 -22.73
N ALA A 209 -3.18 -14.98 -22.83
CA ALA A 209 -4.19 -15.37 -21.85
C ALA A 209 -5.48 -15.89 -22.47
N GLY A 210 -5.43 -16.29 -23.75
CA GLY A 210 -6.58 -16.73 -24.54
C GLY A 210 -7.42 -15.56 -25.07
N GLU A 211 -8.53 -15.84 -25.74
CA GLU A 211 -9.36 -14.81 -26.40
C GLU A 211 -10.27 -14.09 -25.38
N GLN A 212 -10.33 -12.76 -25.46
CA GLN A 212 -11.10 -11.88 -24.55
C GLN A 212 -10.95 -12.23 -23.06
N PRO A 213 -9.73 -12.20 -22.49
CA PRO A 213 -9.50 -12.44 -21.08
C PRO A 213 -10.15 -11.33 -20.25
N LEU A 214 -11.12 -11.68 -19.41
CA LEU A 214 -11.85 -10.73 -18.57
C LEU A 214 -11.55 -10.93 -17.09
N ARG A 215 -11.96 -12.05 -16.51
CA ARG A 215 -11.77 -12.37 -15.08
C ARG A 215 -10.36 -12.92 -14.88
N VAL A 216 -9.64 -12.44 -13.87
CA VAL A 216 -8.37 -13.03 -13.42
C VAL A 216 -8.46 -13.43 -11.96
N ALA A 217 -7.94 -14.62 -11.63
CA ALA A 217 -7.96 -15.13 -10.27
C ALA A 217 -6.70 -15.95 -9.99
N LEU A 218 -6.06 -15.70 -8.85
CA LEU A 218 -4.96 -16.55 -8.37
C LEU A 218 -5.54 -17.74 -7.61
N GLN A 219 -4.98 -18.92 -7.89
CA GLN A 219 -5.21 -20.11 -7.08
C GLN A 219 -4.73 -19.83 -5.63
N PRO A 220 -5.36 -20.39 -4.58
CA PRO A 220 -5.03 -20.05 -3.19
C PRO A 220 -3.55 -20.27 -2.81
N ASP A 221 -2.87 -21.24 -3.44
CA ASP A 221 -1.43 -21.48 -3.27
C ASP A 221 -0.52 -20.48 -4.02
N GLN A 222 -1.09 -19.50 -4.74
CA GLN A 222 -0.43 -18.44 -5.50
C GLN A 222 0.42 -18.92 -6.69
N ARG A 223 0.39 -20.21 -7.04
CA ARG A 223 1.26 -20.78 -8.09
C ARG A 223 0.71 -20.59 -9.49
N LEU A 224 -0.62 -20.62 -9.61
CA LEU A 224 -1.31 -20.59 -10.89
C LEU A 224 -2.25 -19.38 -10.97
N LEU A 225 -2.13 -18.64 -12.05
CA LEU A 225 -3.09 -17.63 -12.47
C LEU A 225 -4.11 -18.28 -13.41
N TRP A 226 -5.38 -18.13 -13.09
CA TRP A 226 -6.49 -18.55 -13.93
C TRP A 226 -7.17 -17.34 -14.55
N VAL A 227 -7.44 -17.43 -15.85
CA VAL A 227 -8.01 -16.34 -16.64
C VAL A 227 -9.29 -16.84 -17.29
N GLY A 228 -10.40 -16.14 -17.08
CA GLY A 228 -11.69 -16.40 -17.74
C GLY A 228 -11.76 -15.73 -19.10
N ASN A 229 -12.06 -16.52 -20.13
CA ASN A 229 -12.02 -16.17 -21.55
C ASN A 229 -13.43 -16.10 -22.14
N ASN A 230 -13.90 -14.90 -22.44
CA ASN A 230 -15.27 -14.65 -22.92
C ASN A 230 -15.37 -14.65 -24.46
N SER A 231 -14.65 -15.55 -25.13
CA SER A 231 -14.74 -15.64 -26.59
C SER A 231 -16.18 -15.89 -27.05
N GLN A 232 -16.54 -15.26 -28.16
CA GLN A 232 -17.81 -15.55 -28.85
C GLN A 232 -17.76 -16.89 -29.59
N ASP A 233 -16.57 -17.45 -29.82
CA ASP A 233 -16.37 -18.81 -30.32
C ASP A 233 -16.32 -19.78 -29.13
N PRO A 234 -17.33 -20.67 -28.96
CA PRO A 234 -17.35 -21.61 -27.84
C PRO A 234 -16.13 -22.52 -27.78
N ALA A 235 -15.43 -22.78 -28.89
CA ALA A 235 -14.21 -23.58 -28.91
C ALA A 235 -12.98 -22.84 -28.34
N LYS A 236 -13.09 -21.53 -28.12
CA LYS A 236 -12.03 -20.66 -27.60
C LYS A 236 -12.41 -19.96 -26.30
N GLY A 237 -13.64 -20.16 -25.82
CA GLY A 237 -14.09 -19.74 -24.49
C GLY A 237 -13.56 -20.65 -23.39
N GLY A 238 -13.81 -20.26 -22.15
CA GLY A 238 -13.49 -21.04 -20.95
C GLY A 238 -12.39 -20.43 -20.10
N VAL A 239 -11.37 -21.21 -19.73
CA VAL A 239 -10.30 -20.72 -18.85
C VAL A 239 -8.90 -21.07 -19.31
N THR A 240 -7.98 -20.12 -19.18
CA THR A 240 -6.54 -20.30 -19.41
C THR A 240 -5.78 -20.30 -18.10
N VAL A 241 -4.85 -21.23 -17.94
CA VAL A 241 -4.01 -21.39 -16.75
C VAL A 241 -2.58 -21.03 -17.08
N ILE A 242 -2.01 -20.11 -16.30
CA ILE A 242 -0.66 -19.59 -16.46
C ILE A 242 0.11 -19.86 -15.18
N ASP A 243 1.31 -20.42 -15.30
CA ASP A 243 2.24 -20.59 -14.18
C ASP A 243 2.85 -19.24 -13.81
N VAL A 244 2.67 -18.82 -12.56
CA VAL A 244 3.12 -17.50 -12.08
C VAL A 244 4.65 -17.38 -12.08
N PRO A 245 5.43 -18.35 -11.53
CA PRO A 245 6.89 -18.23 -11.51
C PRO A 245 7.54 -18.20 -12.89
N SER A 246 7.17 -19.13 -13.79
CA SER A 246 7.75 -19.21 -15.13
C SER A 246 7.12 -18.25 -16.14
N ARG A 247 5.93 -17.71 -15.82
CA ARG A 247 5.15 -16.80 -16.68
C ARG A 247 4.73 -17.47 -18.00
N THR A 248 4.50 -18.79 -17.96
CA THR A 248 4.15 -19.57 -19.14
C THR A 248 2.71 -20.07 -19.06
N MET A 249 2.01 -20.06 -20.18
CA MET A 249 0.70 -20.71 -20.28
C MET A 249 0.89 -22.23 -20.18
N LEU A 250 0.20 -22.86 -19.23
CA LEU A 250 0.24 -24.30 -19.04
C LEU A 250 -0.84 -25.01 -19.86
N LYS A 251 -2.07 -24.49 -19.82
CA LYS A 251 -3.23 -25.14 -20.44
C LYS A 251 -4.40 -24.19 -20.60
N SER A 252 -5.20 -24.40 -21.65
CA SER A 252 -6.55 -23.84 -21.77
C SER A 252 -7.58 -24.95 -21.69
N PHE A 253 -8.68 -24.67 -21.00
CA PHE A 253 -9.84 -25.55 -20.88
C PHE A 253 -11.01 -24.90 -21.58
N VAL A 254 -11.55 -25.60 -22.58
CA VAL A 254 -12.85 -25.27 -23.14
C VAL A 254 -13.91 -25.69 -22.14
N THR A 255 -14.72 -24.74 -21.66
CA THR A 255 -15.83 -24.97 -20.74
C THR A 255 -17.16 -24.62 -21.43
N GLY A 256 -18.24 -24.35 -20.68
CA GLY A 256 -19.49 -23.86 -21.27
C GLY A 256 -19.32 -22.44 -21.85
N SER A 257 -20.36 -21.89 -22.48
CA SER A 257 -20.31 -20.55 -23.10
C SER A 257 -20.53 -19.40 -22.09
N GLY A 258 -20.06 -18.22 -22.47
CA GLY A 258 -20.39 -16.94 -21.84
C GLY A 258 -19.31 -16.41 -20.92
N HIS A 259 -19.73 -15.72 -19.86
CA HIS A 259 -18.81 -15.21 -18.85
C HIS A 259 -18.44 -16.25 -17.80
N HIS A 260 -17.18 -16.19 -17.36
CA HIS A 260 -16.58 -17.15 -16.44
C HIS A 260 -16.16 -16.48 -15.13
N GLU A 261 -16.87 -16.81 -14.05
CA GLU A 261 -16.38 -16.58 -12.69
C GLU A 261 -15.65 -17.83 -12.19
N ILE A 262 -14.66 -17.65 -11.33
CA ILE A 262 -13.74 -18.72 -10.90
C ILE A 262 -13.66 -18.72 -9.38
N ALA A 263 -13.91 -19.88 -8.77
CA ALA A 263 -13.67 -20.13 -7.36
C ALA A 263 -12.80 -21.37 -7.17
N PHE A 264 -12.09 -21.47 -6.05
CA PHE A 264 -11.20 -22.59 -5.75
C PHE A 264 -11.57 -23.23 -4.42
N SER A 265 -11.34 -24.53 -4.29
CA SER A 265 -11.27 -25.16 -2.98
C SER A 265 -10.07 -24.62 -2.19
N ALA A 266 -10.19 -24.54 -0.87
CA ALA A 266 -9.14 -23.95 -0.02
C ALA A 266 -7.79 -24.68 -0.10
N ASP A 267 -7.82 -25.99 -0.39
CA ASP A 267 -6.64 -26.82 -0.61
C ASP A 267 -6.08 -26.75 -2.04
N SER A 268 -6.61 -25.82 -2.86
CA SER A 268 -6.25 -25.62 -4.26
C SER A 268 -6.44 -26.85 -5.17
N ARG A 269 -7.20 -27.87 -4.76
CA ARG A 269 -7.39 -29.11 -5.52
C ARG A 269 -8.38 -29.01 -6.66
N PHE A 270 -9.41 -28.17 -6.52
CA PHE A 270 -10.44 -27.98 -7.52
C PHE A 270 -10.63 -26.50 -7.85
N ALA A 271 -10.77 -26.24 -9.14
CA ALA A 271 -11.29 -24.98 -9.66
C ALA A 271 -12.74 -25.19 -10.13
N PHE A 272 -13.62 -24.27 -9.77
CA PHE A 272 -15.04 -24.24 -10.10
C PHE A 272 -15.30 -23.02 -10.99
N VAL A 273 -15.71 -23.27 -12.23
CA VAL A 273 -15.85 -22.24 -13.27
C VAL A 273 -17.30 -22.15 -13.71
N SER A 274 -17.96 -21.01 -13.44
CA SER A 274 -19.30 -20.78 -13.95
C SER A 274 -19.27 -20.50 -15.45
N ASN A 275 -20.34 -20.88 -16.15
CA ASN A 275 -20.49 -20.67 -17.59
C ASN A 275 -21.83 -20.01 -17.80
N ARG A 276 -21.84 -18.67 -17.71
CA ARG A 276 -23.05 -17.87 -17.56
C ARG A 276 -24.11 -18.15 -18.63
N ASP A 277 -23.71 -18.20 -19.89
CA ASP A 277 -24.66 -18.36 -21.00
C ASP A 277 -24.93 -19.84 -21.29
N GLY A 278 -24.01 -20.72 -20.88
CA GLY A 278 -24.16 -22.17 -20.99
C GLY A 278 -24.96 -22.81 -19.85
N GLY A 279 -25.28 -22.08 -18.78
CA GLY A 279 -26.05 -22.59 -17.64
C GLY A 279 -25.35 -23.65 -16.77
N THR A 280 -24.02 -23.77 -16.90
CA THR A 280 -23.25 -24.86 -16.30
C THR A 280 -22.14 -24.41 -15.36
N LEU A 281 -21.72 -25.30 -14.46
CA LEU A 281 -20.51 -25.21 -13.66
C LEU A 281 -19.52 -26.28 -14.10
N SER A 282 -18.31 -25.88 -14.49
CA SER A 282 -17.21 -26.78 -14.81
C SER A 282 -16.33 -26.97 -13.58
N VAL A 283 -16.01 -28.23 -13.26
CA VAL A 283 -15.14 -28.62 -12.14
C VAL A 283 -13.86 -29.18 -12.70
N ILE A 284 -12.72 -28.57 -12.36
CA ILE A 284 -11.41 -28.91 -12.89
C ILE A 284 -10.50 -29.35 -11.75
N ASP A 285 -9.88 -30.53 -11.87
CA ASP A 285 -8.81 -30.95 -10.96
C ASP A 285 -7.53 -30.24 -11.38
N THR A 286 -7.02 -29.38 -10.50
CA THR A 286 -5.87 -28.51 -10.76
C THR A 286 -4.56 -29.28 -10.76
N ALA A 287 -4.46 -30.37 -9.99
CA ALA A 287 -3.25 -31.18 -9.91
C ALA A 287 -3.11 -32.08 -11.15
N GLN A 288 -4.23 -32.64 -11.61
CA GLN A 288 -4.28 -33.46 -12.83
C GLN A 288 -4.45 -32.62 -14.10
N MET A 289 -4.69 -31.32 -13.97
CA MET A 289 -4.98 -30.38 -15.05
C MET A 289 -6.05 -30.94 -16.02
N ARG A 290 -7.17 -31.43 -15.49
CA ARG A 290 -8.26 -32.02 -16.29
C ARG A 290 -9.64 -31.56 -15.83
N LEU A 291 -10.54 -31.36 -16.80
CA LEU A 291 -11.97 -31.18 -16.54
C LEU A 291 -12.53 -32.50 -15.98
N VAL A 292 -13.07 -32.45 -14.76
CA VAL A 292 -13.61 -33.60 -14.04
C VAL A 292 -15.09 -33.76 -14.31
N LYS A 293 -15.83 -32.66 -14.31
CA LYS A 293 -17.29 -32.68 -14.40
C LYS A 293 -17.82 -31.36 -14.94
N THR A 294 -18.94 -31.42 -15.65
CA THR A 294 -19.78 -30.27 -15.99
C THR A 294 -21.15 -30.50 -15.39
N LEU A 295 -21.64 -29.54 -14.63
CA LEU A 295 -22.90 -29.62 -13.86
C LEU A 295 -23.88 -28.59 -14.40
N GLU A 296 -25.14 -28.99 -14.63
CA GLU A 296 -26.23 -28.06 -14.87
C GLU A 296 -26.58 -27.34 -13.56
N VAL A 297 -26.49 -26.01 -13.56
CA VAL A 297 -26.60 -25.19 -12.34
C VAL A 297 -27.56 -24.00 -12.49
N GLY A 298 -28.36 -23.97 -13.55
CA GLY A 298 -29.39 -22.98 -13.81
C GLY A 298 -29.17 -22.22 -15.11
N SER A 299 -30.16 -21.45 -15.57
CA SER A 299 -30.10 -20.72 -16.84
C SER A 299 -29.04 -19.61 -16.92
N HIS A 300 -28.58 -19.04 -15.80
CA HIS A 300 -27.70 -17.87 -15.80
C HIS A 300 -26.80 -17.79 -14.54
N PRO A 301 -25.83 -18.71 -14.34
CA PRO A 301 -24.94 -18.71 -13.20
C PRO A 301 -23.96 -17.51 -13.25
N LEU A 302 -24.32 -16.44 -12.55
CA LEU A 302 -23.61 -15.16 -12.55
C LEU A 302 -22.40 -15.11 -11.62
N SER A 303 -22.44 -15.86 -10.51
CA SER A 303 -21.40 -15.82 -9.48
C SER A 303 -21.15 -17.22 -8.92
N VAL A 304 -19.90 -17.48 -8.56
CA VAL A 304 -19.47 -18.71 -7.91
C VAL A 304 -18.59 -18.34 -6.71
N ALA A 305 -18.88 -18.89 -5.55
CA ALA A 305 -18.11 -18.63 -4.32
C ALA A 305 -17.92 -19.92 -3.52
N TYR A 306 -16.73 -20.13 -2.97
CA TYR A 306 -16.42 -21.29 -2.13
C TYR A 306 -16.42 -20.89 -0.65
N SER A 307 -17.05 -21.71 0.20
CA SER A 307 -16.96 -21.58 1.66
C SER A 307 -15.99 -22.63 2.21
N PRO A 308 -14.88 -22.24 2.86
CA PRO A 308 -14.00 -23.19 3.54
C PRO A 308 -14.69 -23.85 4.75
N LEU A 309 -15.62 -23.17 5.41
CA LEU A 309 -16.37 -23.70 6.54
C LEU A 309 -17.27 -24.87 6.11
N SER A 310 -18.04 -24.69 5.03
CA SER A 310 -19.00 -25.72 4.58
C SER A 310 -18.42 -26.68 3.54
N GLN A 311 -17.17 -26.49 3.10
CA GLN A 311 -16.50 -27.26 2.04
C GLN A 311 -17.35 -27.41 0.78
N ALA A 312 -18.02 -26.33 0.39
CA ALA A 312 -18.92 -26.31 -0.75
C ALA A 312 -18.79 -25.04 -1.58
N VAL A 313 -19.22 -25.17 -2.83
CA VAL A 313 -19.32 -24.08 -3.78
C VAL A 313 -20.80 -23.67 -3.92
N TYR A 314 -21.04 -22.37 -3.88
CA TYR A 314 -22.34 -21.74 -4.01
C TYR A 314 -22.38 -21.09 -5.37
N VAL A 315 -23.29 -21.56 -6.22
CA VAL A 315 -23.50 -21.04 -7.57
C VAL A 315 -24.77 -20.21 -7.57
N VAL A 316 -24.62 -18.93 -7.86
CA VAL A 316 -25.73 -17.96 -7.88
C VAL A 316 -26.25 -17.83 -9.29
N ASP A 317 -27.54 -18.11 -9.48
CA ASP A 317 -28.26 -17.86 -10.71
C ASP A 317 -29.10 -16.59 -10.59
N GLY A 318 -28.77 -15.59 -11.40
CA GLY A 318 -29.46 -14.29 -11.38
C GLY A 318 -30.83 -14.30 -12.05
N GLN A 319 -31.06 -15.18 -13.02
CA GLN A 319 -32.29 -15.22 -13.81
C GLN A 319 -33.33 -16.14 -13.18
N GLU A 320 -32.92 -17.28 -12.62
CA GLU A 320 -33.78 -18.17 -11.84
C GLU A 320 -33.99 -17.69 -10.42
N GLY A 321 -33.09 -16.85 -9.88
CA GLY A 321 -33.16 -16.39 -8.50
C GLY A 321 -32.85 -17.50 -7.49
N THR A 322 -31.83 -18.33 -7.78
CA THR A 322 -31.46 -19.45 -6.91
C THR A 322 -29.98 -19.45 -6.56
N VAL A 323 -29.63 -20.02 -5.41
CA VAL A 323 -28.26 -20.36 -5.05
C VAL A 323 -28.18 -21.88 -4.88
N ARG A 324 -27.47 -22.54 -5.80
CA ARG A 324 -27.24 -24.00 -5.74
C ARG A 324 -25.95 -24.25 -4.96
N VAL A 325 -26.05 -25.02 -3.90
CA VAL A 325 -24.94 -25.39 -3.03
C VAL A 325 -24.45 -26.78 -3.42
N ILE A 326 -23.20 -26.89 -3.85
CA ILE A 326 -22.62 -28.12 -4.39
C ILE A 326 -21.46 -28.51 -3.48
N ASP A 327 -21.46 -29.75 -3.01
CA ASP A 327 -20.36 -30.29 -2.21
C ASP A 327 -19.07 -30.33 -3.05
N ALA A 328 -17.98 -29.78 -2.51
CA ALA A 328 -16.75 -29.61 -3.27
C ALA A 328 -15.96 -30.91 -3.47
N ARG A 329 -16.26 -31.99 -2.75
CA ARG A 329 -15.58 -33.28 -2.91
C ARG A 329 -16.38 -34.24 -3.79
N SER A 330 -17.68 -34.39 -3.51
CA SER A 330 -18.54 -35.30 -4.27
C SER A 330 -19.06 -34.70 -5.57
N HIS A 331 -19.00 -33.36 -5.70
CA HIS A 331 -19.56 -32.61 -6.82
C HIS A 331 -21.06 -32.90 -7.03
N SER A 332 -21.78 -33.11 -5.93
CA SER A 332 -23.23 -33.31 -5.91
C SER A 332 -23.94 -32.09 -5.35
N LEU A 333 -25.12 -31.79 -5.90
CA LEU A 333 -26.01 -30.78 -5.32
C LEU A 333 -26.38 -31.19 -3.89
N ARG A 334 -26.04 -30.33 -2.93
CA ARG A 334 -26.33 -30.51 -1.49
C ARG A 334 -27.61 -29.79 -1.10
N HIS A 335 -27.77 -28.54 -1.56
CA HIS A 335 -28.93 -27.72 -1.22
C HIS A 335 -29.24 -26.73 -2.34
N MET A 336 -30.48 -26.25 -2.39
CA MET A 336 -30.90 -25.18 -3.30
C MET A 336 -31.66 -24.14 -2.50
N VAL A 337 -31.04 -22.97 -2.35
CA VAL A 337 -31.66 -21.81 -1.74
C VAL A 337 -32.47 -21.08 -2.81
N LYS A 338 -33.77 -20.90 -2.56
CA LYS A 338 -34.65 -20.13 -3.45
C LYS A 338 -34.77 -18.70 -2.96
N ALA A 339 -34.69 -17.76 -3.88
CA ALA A 339 -34.91 -16.33 -3.67
C ALA A 339 -35.65 -15.75 -4.88
N GLU A 340 -35.45 -14.47 -5.14
CA GLU A 340 -36.04 -13.71 -6.24
C GLU A 340 -35.03 -13.51 -7.37
N GLN A 341 -35.52 -13.20 -8.57
CA GLN A 341 -34.66 -12.83 -9.70
C GLN A 341 -33.81 -11.59 -9.36
N GLY A 342 -32.71 -11.42 -10.10
CA GLY A 342 -31.80 -10.29 -9.92
C GLY A 342 -30.65 -10.55 -8.97
N LEU A 343 -30.41 -11.81 -8.56
CA LEU A 343 -29.21 -12.16 -7.82
C LEU A 343 -27.97 -11.83 -8.65
N GLY A 344 -26.92 -11.37 -7.98
CA GLY A 344 -25.68 -10.91 -8.57
C GLY A 344 -24.47 -11.50 -7.83
N PRO A 345 -23.40 -10.71 -7.61
CA PRO A 345 -22.20 -11.21 -6.96
C PRO A 345 -22.45 -11.75 -5.55
N MET A 346 -21.77 -12.85 -5.23
CA MET A 346 -21.72 -13.44 -3.89
C MET A 346 -20.28 -13.54 -3.40
N ARG A 347 -20.07 -13.27 -2.12
CA ARG A 347 -18.79 -13.51 -1.43
C ARG A 347 -19.04 -13.95 0.02
N PHE A 348 -18.07 -14.61 0.61
CA PHE A 348 -18.10 -15.04 2.01
C PHE A 348 -17.34 -14.06 2.91
N SER A 349 -17.79 -13.95 4.16
CA SER A 349 -16.99 -13.40 5.26
C SER A 349 -15.67 -14.16 5.41
N HIS A 350 -14.66 -13.54 6.04
CA HIS A 350 -13.32 -14.12 6.21
C HIS A 350 -13.32 -15.50 6.91
N ASP A 351 -14.25 -15.73 7.83
CA ASP A 351 -14.42 -17.02 8.52
C ASP A 351 -15.16 -18.08 7.67
N GLY A 352 -15.61 -17.72 6.47
CA GLY A 352 -16.37 -18.57 5.56
C GLY A 352 -17.82 -18.81 5.97
N ARG A 353 -18.29 -18.20 7.07
CA ARG A 353 -19.60 -18.52 7.65
C ARG A 353 -20.75 -17.82 6.93
N TYR A 354 -20.66 -16.52 6.71
CA TYR A 354 -21.76 -15.76 6.13
C TYR A 354 -21.50 -15.52 4.64
N GLY A 355 -22.28 -16.17 3.79
CA GLY A 355 -22.32 -15.90 2.37
C GLY A 355 -23.29 -14.77 2.09
N VAL A 356 -22.81 -13.63 1.60
CA VAL A 356 -23.67 -12.51 1.21
C VAL A 356 -23.80 -12.50 -0.30
N VAL A 357 -25.02 -12.59 -0.81
CA VAL A 357 -25.34 -12.45 -2.23
C VAL A 357 -26.16 -11.18 -2.44
N LEU A 358 -25.75 -10.37 -3.42
CA LEU A 358 -26.46 -9.13 -3.74
C LEU A 358 -27.66 -9.46 -4.63
N ASN A 359 -28.82 -8.86 -4.36
CA ASN A 359 -29.93 -8.81 -5.30
C ASN A 359 -30.04 -7.39 -5.84
N THR A 360 -29.61 -7.21 -7.09
CA THR A 360 -29.53 -5.91 -7.76
C THR A 360 -30.92 -5.34 -8.03
N LEU A 361 -31.89 -6.19 -8.42
CA LEU A 361 -33.25 -5.74 -8.76
C LEU A 361 -34.06 -5.34 -7.52
N GLU A 362 -33.87 -6.07 -6.41
CA GLU A 362 -34.62 -5.85 -5.17
C GLU A 362 -33.94 -4.85 -4.21
N ASN A 363 -32.75 -4.32 -4.56
CA ASN A 363 -31.94 -3.46 -3.69
C ASN A 363 -31.63 -4.10 -2.32
N GLN A 364 -31.32 -5.41 -2.33
CA GLN A 364 -31.12 -6.21 -1.12
C GLN A 364 -29.76 -6.91 -1.10
N ALA A 365 -29.26 -7.18 0.10
CA ALA A 365 -28.23 -8.17 0.37
C ALA A 365 -28.87 -9.35 1.11
N LEU A 366 -28.70 -10.55 0.58
CA LEU A 366 -29.21 -11.79 1.14
C LEU A 366 -28.09 -12.51 1.86
N VAL A 367 -28.33 -12.93 3.10
CA VAL A 367 -27.31 -13.61 3.92
C VAL A 367 -27.66 -15.07 4.07
N ILE A 368 -26.77 -15.93 3.62
CA ILE A 368 -26.83 -17.39 3.76
C ILE A 368 -25.84 -17.81 4.85
N ASP A 369 -26.28 -18.56 5.86
CA ASP A 369 -25.39 -19.17 6.85
C ASP A 369 -24.83 -20.48 6.29
N ALA A 370 -23.52 -20.52 6.01
CA ALA A 370 -22.85 -21.68 5.43
C ALA A 370 -22.85 -22.91 6.36
N SER A 371 -23.08 -22.73 7.67
CA SER A 371 -23.19 -23.86 8.59
C SER A 371 -24.48 -24.67 8.39
N THR A 372 -25.51 -24.06 7.80
CA THR A 372 -26.83 -24.69 7.57
C THR A 372 -27.34 -24.60 6.13
N ASP A 373 -26.63 -23.89 5.25
CA ASP A 373 -27.04 -23.51 3.89
C ASP A 373 -28.37 -22.74 3.82
N GLN A 374 -28.81 -22.13 4.93
CA GLN A 374 -30.10 -21.44 4.96
C GLN A 374 -29.95 -19.95 4.68
N LEU A 375 -30.90 -19.40 3.92
CA LEU A 375 -31.11 -17.96 3.83
C LEU A 375 -31.67 -17.46 5.16
N ILE A 376 -30.89 -16.66 5.89
CA ILE A 376 -31.22 -16.21 7.24
C ILE A 376 -31.62 -14.72 7.29
N HIS A 377 -31.20 -13.90 6.33
CA HIS A 377 -31.53 -12.47 6.27
C HIS A 377 -31.80 -11.96 4.86
N ARG A 378 -32.72 -11.00 4.75
CA ARG A 378 -32.89 -10.11 3.61
C ARG A 378 -32.71 -8.68 4.10
N ILE A 379 -31.66 -8.03 3.62
CA ILE A 379 -31.20 -6.76 4.19
C ILE A 379 -31.31 -5.68 3.12
N PRO A 380 -32.13 -4.62 3.31
CA PRO A 380 -32.14 -3.48 2.40
C PRO A 380 -30.77 -2.78 2.37
N VAL A 381 -30.27 -2.49 1.17
CA VAL A 381 -28.97 -1.84 0.96
C VAL A 381 -29.09 -0.71 -0.08
N ALA A 382 -27.96 -0.07 -0.39
CA ALA A 382 -27.88 0.96 -1.42
C ALA A 382 -28.42 0.44 -2.76
N ALA A 383 -29.05 1.34 -3.53
CA ALA A 383 -29.77 0.98 -4.74
C ALA A 383 -28.89 0.33 -5.82
N GLU A 384 -29.40 -0.73 -6.41
CA GLU A 384 -28.77 -1.61 -7.40
C GLU A 384 -27.38 -2.08 -6.94
N PRO A 385 -27.30 -2.88 -5.85
CA PRO A 385 -26.04 -3.35 -5.33
C PRO A 385 -25.29 -4.20 -6.36
N TYR A 386 -24.00 -3.93 -6.57
CA TYR A 386 -23.20 -4.59 -7.62
C TYR A 386 -21.76 -4.97 -7.21
N GLN A 387 -21.25 -4.48 -6.08
CA GLN A 387 -19.95 -4.88 -5.52
C GLN A 387 -20.06 -5.11 -4.01
N LEU A 388 -19.26 -6.05 -3.50
CA LEU A 388 -19.30 -6.55 -2.13
C LEU A 388 -17.88 -6.79 -1.62
N THR A 389 -17.43 -6.11 -0.57
CA THR A 389 -16.09 -6.35 0.03
C THR A 389 -16.26 -6.56 1.53
N PHE A 390 -15.39 -7.34 2.17
CA PHE A 390 -15.48 -7.63 3.61
C PHE A 390 -14.26 -7.11 4.35
N THR A 391 -14.47 -6.37 5.42
CA THR A 391 -13.49 -6.29 6.51
C THR A 391 -13.74 -7.42 7.51
N LYS A 392 -13.01 -7.48 8.62
CA LYS A 392 -13.37 -8.34 9.76
C LYS A 392 -14.76 -8.04 10.32
N ALA A 393 -15.14 -6.77 10.38
CA ALA A 393 -16.34 -6.34 11.11
C ALA A 393 -17.57 -6.13 10.22
N TYR A 394 -17.38 -5.77 8.94
CA TYR A 394 -18.49 -5.40 8.05
C TYR A 394 -18.41 -6.04 6.66
N ALA A 395 -19.59 -6.26 6.08
CA ALA A 395 -19.75 -6.39 4.64
C ALA A 395 -20.10 -5.02 4.04
N TYR A 396 -19.25 -4.52 3.13
CA TYR A 396 -19.45 -3.28 2.39
C TYR A 396 -20.12 -3.57 1.06
N VAL A 397 -21.27 -2.95 0.81
CA VAL A 397 -22.06 -3.11 -0.41
C VAL A 397 -22.13 -1.79 -1.17
N ARG A 398 -21.59 -1.77 -2.39
CA ARG A 398 -21.63 -0.61 -3.28
C ARG A 398 -22.88 -0.66 -4.15
N GLY A 399 -23.69 0.41 -4.09
CA GLY A 399 -24.82 0.62 -4.99
C GLY A 399 -24.36 1.21 -6.33
N LEU A 400 -24.98 0.78 -7.42
CA LEU A 400 -24.72 1.29 -8.76
C LEU A 400 -25.52 2.56 -9.04
N ALA A 401 -26.76 2.63 -8.52
CA ALA A 401 -27.68 3.75 -8.67
C ALA A 401 -27.60 4.79 -7.54
N SER A 402 -26.64 4.65 -6.62
CA SER A 402 -26.51 5.51 -5.45
C SER A 402 -25.03 5.79 -5.13
N PRO A 403 -24.68 7.01 -4.67
CA PRO A 403 -23.35 7.27 -4.12
C PRO A 403 -23.12 6.59 -2.75
N LYS A 404 -24.17 6.03 -2.14
CA LYS A 404 -24.12 5.38 -0.83
C LYS A 404 -23.41 4.02 -0.89
N VAL A 405 -22.61 3.76 0.14
CA VAL A 405 -22.09 2.44 0.48
C VAL A 405 -22.84 1.95 1.72
N SER A 406 -23.46 0.78 1.64
CA SER A 406 -24.07 0.12 2.80
C SER A 406 -23.04 -0.73 3.53
N MET A 407 -23.07 -0.71 4.86
CA MET A 407 -22.19 -1.49 5.73
C MET A 407 -23.05 -2.39 6.63
N ILE A 408 -22.92 -3.69 6.47
CA ILE A 408 -23.67 -4.68 7.26
C ILE A 408 -22.74 -5.21 8.35
N ASN A 409 -23.09 -5.00 9.62
CA ASN A 409 -22.29 -5.46 10.74
C ASN A 409 -22.36 -7.00 10.85
N LEU A 410 -21.23 -7.68 10.70
CA LEU A 410 -21.17 -9.14 10.67
C LEU A 410 -21.53 -9.78 12.01
N ALA A 411 -21.20 -9.13 13.13
CA ALA A 411 -21.52 -9.63 14.48
C ALA A 411 -23.02 -9.59 14.78
N SER A 412 -23.78 -8.71 14.11
CA SER A 412 -25.24 -8.64 14.22
C SER A 412 -25.98 -9.74 13.46
N LEU A 413 -25.30 -10.45 12.55
CA LEU A 413 -25.88 -11.54 11.76
C LEU A 413 -26.11 -12.79 12.62
N GLY A 414 -27.01 -13.64 12.14
CA GLY A 414 -27.44 -14.88 12.80
C GLY A 414 -28.96 -15.05 12.81
N GLN A 415 -29.42 -16.30 12.88
CA GLN A 415 -30.84 -16.64 12.85
C GLN A 415 -31.62 -15.91 13.97
N GLY A 416 -32.75 -15.28 13.62
CA GLY A 416 -33.62 -14.58 14.58
C GLY A 416 -33.05 -13.27 15.15
N ARG A 417 -31.88 -12.82 14.68
CA ARG A 417 -31.31 -11.51 15.03
C ARG A 417 -31.77 -10.44 14.06
N THR A 418 -31.67 -9.19 14.46
CA THR A 418 -31.91 -8.04 13.57
C THR A 418 -30.56 -7.51 13.07
N PRO A 419 -30.27 -7.57 11.75
CA PRO A 419 -29.03 -7.04 11.21
C PRO A 419 -28.91 -5.52 11.42
N ILE A 420 -27.71 -5.08 11.79
CA ILE A 420 -27.37 -3.66 11.90
C ILE A 420 -26.74 -3.23 10.59
N VAL A 421 -27.37 -2.24 9.94
CA VAL A 421 -26.91 -1.67 8.68
C VAL A 421 -26.64 -0.19 8.86
N GLN A 422 -25.47 0.24 8.42
CA GLN A 422 -25.04 1.63 8.37
C GLN A 422 -24.67 1.97 6.94
N GLY A 423 -24.27 3.22 6.69
CA GLY A 423 -23.71 3.57 5.41
C GLY A 423 -23.23 5.00 5.36
N PHE A 424 -22.40 5.28 4.37
CA PHE A 424 -21.82 6.58 4.08
C PHE A 424 -21.90 6.87 2.59
N GLU A 425 -21.78 8.13 2.21
CA GLU A 425 -21.72 8.54 0.80
C GLU A 425 -20.27 8.66 0.36
N ALA A 426 -19.93 8.07 -0.79
CA ALA A 426 -18.62 8.19 -1.41
C ALA A 426 -18.75 8.91 -2.75
N GLY A 427 -18.68 10.24 -2.69
CA GLY A 427 -18.85 11.17 -3.80
C GLY A 427 -20.29 11.67 -3.99
N PRO A 428 -20.50 12.66 -4.87
CA PRO A 428 -21.79 13.34 -5.02
C PRO A 428 -22.75 12.63 -5.98
N ALA A 429 -22.29 11.62 -6.72
CA ALA A 429 -23.05 11.00 -7.80
C ALA A 429 -22.96 9.47 -7.81
N ALA A 430 -23.97 8.83 -8.40
CA ALA A 430 -24.06 7.39 -8.53
C ALA A 430 -23.04 6.85 -9.55
N PRO A 431 -22.30 5.75 -9.26
CA PRO A 431 -21.30 5.21 -10.17
C PRO A 431 -21.81 4.87 -11.58
N ARG A 432 -23.09 4.51 -11.74
CA ARG A 432 -23.68 4.23 -13.07
C ARG A 432 -23.49 5.36 -14.07
N GLN A 433 -23.49 6.61 -13.61
CA GLN A 433 -23.42 7.78 -14.48
C GLN A 433 -22.11 7.84 -15.28
N ALA A 434 -21.06 7.11 -14.86
CA ALA A 434 -19.82 6.99 -15.62
C ALA A 434 -19.90 6.05 -16.83
N GLY A 435 -20.88 5.12 -16.88
CA GLY A 435 -21.22 4.27 -18.03
C GLY A 435 -20.25 3.15 -18.42
N ASP A 436 -19.02 3.13 -17.89
CA ASP A 436 -17.95 2.22 -18.31
C ASP A 436 -17.21 1.64 -17.10
N LEU A 437 -17.87 0.76 -16.34
CA LEU A 437 -17.31 0.17 -15.12
C LEU A 437 -16.50 -1.12 -15.43
N PRO A 438 -15.40 -1.37 -14.71
CA PRO A 438 -14.59 -2.58 -14.86
C PRO A 438 -15.21 -3.75 -14.07
N LEU A 439 -14.67 -4.96 -14.27
CA LEU A 439 -14.91 -6.08 -13.36
C LEU A 439 -14.12 -5.95 -12.05
N ALA A 440 -12.99 -5.24 -12.10
CA ALA A 440 -12.20 -4.87 -10.93
C ALA A 440 -13.06 -4.11 -9.90
N GLN A 441 -12.76 -4.30 -8.62
CA GLN A 441 -13.54 -3.71 -7.54
C GLN A 441 -13.25 -2.22 -7.36
N GLY A 442 -14.31 -1.43 -7.22
CA GLY A 442 -14.23 -0.01 -6.84
C GLY A 442 -14.14 0.18 -5.33
N VAL A 443 -14.29 -0.88 -4.53
CA VAL A 443 -14.14 -0.87 -3.06
C VAL A 443 -13.01 -1.82 -2.67
N SER A 444 -11.93 -1.27 -2.12
CA SER A 444 -10.78 -2.03 -1.60
C SER A 444 -10.68 -1.84 -0.09
N ILE A 445 -10.29 -2.89 0.61
CA ILE A 445 -9.88 -2.78 2.02
C ILE A 445 -8.58 -1.97 2.05
N SER A 446 -8.42 -1.16 3.09
CA SER A 446 -7.17 -0.47 3.41
C SER A 446 -6.17 -1.42 4.05
N ARG A 447 -4.99 -0.90 4.41
CA ARG A 447 -4.00 -1.57 5.26
C ARG A 447 -4.60 -1.98 6.61
N ASP A 448 -5.33 -1.07 7.23
CA ASP A 448 -6.01 -1.32 8.49
C ASP A 448 -7.38 -1.95 8.16
N ASP A 449 -7.63 -3.17 8.65
CA ASP A 449 -8.81 -4.03 8.40
C ASP A 449 -10.12 -3.48 9.01
N ASN A 450 -10.18 -2.17 9.22
CA ASN A 450 -11.32 -1.38 9.69
C ASN A 450 -11.53 -0.12 8.81
N SER A 451 -11.00 -0.12 7.59
CA SER A 451 -11.14 1.00 6.67
C SER A 451 -11.11 0.53 5.20
N VAL A 452 -11.70 1.35 4.33
CA VAL A 452 -11.84 1.05 2.90
C VAL A 452 -11.54 2.27 2.03
N PHE A 453 -11.06 1.99 0.83
CA PHE A 453 -11.00 2.93 -0.29
C PHE A 453 -12.17 2.69 -1.24
N VAL A 454 -12.87 3.75 -1.63
CA VAL A 454 -14.03 3.69 -2.53
C VAL A 454 -13.84 4.63 -3.70
N VAL A 455 -13.73 4.09 -4.91
CA VAL A 455 -13.66 4.86 -6.14
C VAL A 455 -15.04 5.37 -6.52
N ASN A 456 -15.12 6.66 -6.84
CA ASN A 456 -16.24 7.23 -7.59
C ASN A 456 -15.74 7.69 -8.96
N PRO A 457 -16.07 6.97 -10.05
CA PRO A 457 -15.61 7.33 -11.39
C PRO A 457 -16.21 8.65 -11.92
N VAL A 458 -17.32 9.14 -11.34
CA VAL A 458 -18.01 10.34 -11.81
C VAL A 458 -17.24 11.62 -11.46
N ASP A 459 -16.77 11.71 -10.22
CA ASP A 459 -15.93 12.81 -9.74
C ASP A 459 -14.43 12.51 -9.81
N ASN A 460 -14.09 11.29 -10.23
CA ASN A 460 -12.71 10.82 -10.41
C ASN A 460 -11.88 10.83 -9.11
N THR A 461 -12.54 10.53 -7.99
CA THR A 461 -11.95 10.53 -6.64
C THR A 461 -12.00 9.14 -6.03
N THR A 462 -10.91 8.76 -5.34
CA THR A 462 -10.92 7.60 -4.44
C THR A 462 -11.05 8.08 -2.99
N TYR A 463 -12.15 7.72 -2.33
CA TYR A 463 -12.48 8.14 -0.98
C TYR A 463 -11.95 7.15 0.04
N PHE A 464 -11.28 7.63 1.09
CA PHE A 464 -10.89 6.82 2.24
C PHE A 464 -11.92 6.97 3.36
N TYR A 465 -12.42 5.83 3.86
CA TYR A 465 -13.39 5.77 4.94
C TYR A 465 -12.90 4.81 6.02
N ALA A 466 -12.88 5.28 7.27
CA ALA A 466 -12.64 4.43 8.44
C ALA A 466 -13.94 4.14 9.19
N GLU A 467 -14.09 2.92 9.67
CA GLU A 467 -15.24 2.47 10.44
C GLU A 467 -15.46 3.36 11.68
N GLY A 468 -16.73 3.70 11.96
CA GLY A 468 -17.11 4.60 13.05
C GLY A 468 -17.20 6.08 12.65
N MET A 469 -16.73 6.45 11.47
CA MET A 469 -16.91 7.80 10.93
C MET A 469 -18.26 7.96 10.24
N ASN A 470 -18.82 9.17 10.24
CA ASN A 470 -20.08 9.48 9.56
C ASN A 470 -19.92 9.76 8.05
N ALA A 471 -18.69 10.04 7.60
CA ALA A 471 -18.36 10.37 6.21
C ALA A 471 -16.90 9.97 5.90
N PRO A 472 -16.52 9.89 4.62
CA PRO A 472 -15.12 9.70 4.23
C PRO A 472 -14.20 10.74 4.89
N MET A 473 -13.02 10.29 5.33
CA MET A 473 -12.03 11.13 6.02
C MET A 473 -11.15 11.91 5.04
N SER A 474 -10.88 11.33 3.86
CA SER A 474 -10.10 11.97 2.81
C SER A 474 -10.53 11.49 1.43
N GLY A 475 -10.09 12.21 0.39
CA GLY A 475 -10.31 11.87 -1.00
C GLY A 475 -9.05 12.10 -1.81
N TYR A 476 -8.76 11.18 -2.72
CA TYR A 476 -7.58 11.17 -3.58
C TYR A 476 -8.01 11.29 -5.05
N ASN A 477 -7.84 12.48 -5.63
CA ASN A 477 -8.21 12.74 -7.02
C ASN A 477 -7.22 12.08 -7.97
N ASN A 478 -7.73 11.33 -8.95
CA ASN A 478 -6.91 10.64 -9.94
C ASN A 478 -6.62 11.53 -11.17
N ARG A 479 -5.64 12.42 -11.04
CA ARG A 479 -5.43 13.49 -12.03
C ARG A 479 -4.93 13.00 -13.38
N GLY A 480 -5.46 13.62 -14.44
CA GLY A 480 -5.09 13.35 -15.83
C GLY A 480 -5.77 12.10 -16.42
N HIS A 481 -6.53 11.36 -15.62
CA HIS A 481 -7.12 10.07 -15.95
C HIS A 481 -8.53 9.94 -15.38
N GLN A 482 -9.24 8.85 -15.70
CA GLN A 482 -10.55 8.54 -15.11
C GLN A 482 -10.45 7.23 -14.34
N ALA A 483 -10.55 7.30 -13.01
CA ALA A 483 -10.49 6.17 -12.09
C ALA A 483 -11.72 5.28 -12.26
N ARG A 484 -11.51 3.97 -12.25
CA ARG A 484 -12.55 2.95 -12.42
C ARG A 484 -12.58 1.93 -11.29
N ALA A 485 -11.41 1.56 -10.78
CA ALA A 485 -11.22 0.66 -9.65
C ALA A 485 -9.96 1.04 -8.88
N ALA A 486 -9.85 0.59 -7.63
CA ALA A 486 -8.64 0.78 -6.84
C ALA A 486 -8.29 -0.46 -6.03
N LEU A 487 -7.01 -0.67 -5.81
CA LEU A 487 -6.41 -1.77 -5.08
C LEU A 487 -5.33 -1.20 -4.17
N VAL A 488 -5.26 -1.69 -2.94
CA VAL A 488 -4.19 -1.33 -2.00
C VAL A 488 -3.03 -2.30 -2.15
N ILE A 489 -1.83 -1.76 -2.29
CA ILE A 489 -0.55 -2.48 -2.26
C ILE A 489 0.07 -2.20 -0.89
N ASP A 490 -0.01 -3.19 0.01
CA ASP A 490 0.50 -3.05 1.37
C ASP A 490 1.99 -3.40 1.45
N ARG A 491 2.82 -2.37 1.59
CA ARG A 491 4.27 -2.50 1.83
C ARG A 491 4.64 -2.32 3.31
N SER A 492 3.63 -2.19 4.16
CA SER A 492 3.84 -2.01 5.58
C SER A 492 4.32 -3.29 6.27
N LEU A 493 4.75 -3.13 7.52
CA LEU A 493 4.95 -4.24 8.44
C LEU A 493 3.65 -5.01 8.62
N ARG A 494 3.69 -6.28 8.25
CA ARG A 494 2.58 -7.23 8.43
C ARG A 494 3.01 -8.44 9.23
N GLU A 495 2.07 -9.07 9.91
CA GLU A 495 2.33 -10.34 10.59
C GLU A 495 2.53 -11.45 9.54
N VAL A 496 3.76 -11.95 9.41
CA VAL A 496 4.16 -13.00 8.44
C VAL A 496 4.15 -14.40 9.06
N ALA A 497 4.16 -14.47 10.39
CA ALA A 497 3.95 -15.68 11.19
C ALA A 497 3.47 -15.23 12.58
N PRO A 498 2.87 -16.11 13.40
CA PRO A 498 2.43 -15.74 14.73
C PRO A 498 3.49 -14.97 15.53
N GLY A 499 3.23 -13.70 15.83
CA GLY A 499 4.11 -12.78 16.56
C GLY A 499 5.31 -12.25 15.76
N VAL A 500 5.46 -12.58 14.48
CA VAL A 500 6.55 -12.11 13.62
C VAL A 500 6.00 -11.12 12.61
N TYR A 501 6.41 -9.86 12.74
CA TYR A 501 6.01 -8.76 11.87
C TYR A 501 7.17 -8.43 10.95
N GLY A 502 6.93 -8.40 9.63
CA GLY A 502 8.01 -8.16 8.68
C GLY A 502 7.56 -7.41 7.45
N SER A 503 8.54 -6.75 6.83
CA SER A 503 8.41 -6.11 5.52
C SER A 503 9.68 -6.37 4.70
N THR A 504 9.54 -6.26 3.38
CA THR A 504 10.67 -6.31 2.45
C THR A 504 10.92 -4.90 1.92
N VAL A 505 12.16 -4.43 2.04
CA VAL A 505 12.55 -3.13 1.52
C VAL A 505 13.83 -3.21 0.72
N LYS A 506 13.97 -2.31 -0.25
CA LYS A 506 15.22 -2.06 -0.95
C LYS A 506 16.02 -1.04 -0.14
N LEU A 507 17.26 -1.39 0.20
CA LEU A 507 18.12 -0.51 1.01
C LEU A 507 18.66 0.63 0.12
N PRO A 508 18.35 1.90 0.41
CA PRO A 508 18.60 3.00 -0.51
C PRO A 508 20.01 3.57 -0.44
N ALA A 509 20.74 3.34 0.66
CA ALA A 509 22.10 3.83 0.87
C ALA A 509 22.88 2.88 1.79
N ALA A 510 24.20 2.93 1.70
CA ALA A 510 25.09 2.31 2.67
C ALA A 510 25.25 3.14 3.94
N GLY A 511 25.60 2.50 5.05
CA GLY A 511 25.88 3.14 6.34
C GLY A 511 25.18 2.44 7.51
N THR A 512 25.30 3.05 8.68
CA THR A 512 24.57 2.63 9.89
C THR A 512 23.19 3.30 9.89
N PHE A 513 22.15 2.51 10.16
CA PHE A 513 20.77 2.96 10.20
C PHE A 513 20.17 2.73 11.58
N ASP A 514 19.38 3.71 12.03
CA ASP A 514 18.44 3.54 13.13
C ASP A 514 17.15 2.92 12.57
N VAL A 515 16.68 1.85 13.22
CA VAL A 515 15.38 1.24 12.92
C VAL A 515 14.45 1.53 14.08
N ALA A 516 13.68 2.62 13.94
CA ALA A 516 12.70 3.02 14.92
C ALA A 516 11.51 2.05 14.88
N PHE A 517 11.13 1.54 16.04
CA PHE A 517 10.00 0.64 16.26
C PHE A 517 9.02 1.28 17.24
N LEU A 518 7.74 1.13 16.93
CA LEU A 518 6.61 1.60 17.73
C LEU A 518 5.63 0.46 17.93
N LEU A 519 5.22 0.21 19.17
CA LEU A 519 4.06 -0.60 19.52
C LEU A 519 3.10 0.28 20.32
N ASN A 520 1.81 0.26 19.98
CA ASN A 520 0.83 1.12 20.66
C ASN A 520 0.34 0.53 22.00
N GLN A 521 0.31 -0.80 22.12
CA GLN A 521 -0.21 -1.50 23.30
C GLN A 521 0.66 -2.74 23.60
N PRO A 522 1.45 -2.77 24.68
CA PRO A 522 1.86 -1.61 25.49
C PRO A 522 2.61 -0.57 24.65
N GLN A 523 2.64 0.68 25.12
CA GLN A 523 3.26 1.77 24.37
C GLN A 523 4.80 1.67 24.43
N ILE A 524 5.39 1.03 23.42
CA ILE A 524 6.84 0.85 23.31
C ILE A 524 7.34 1.69 22.13
N ILE A 525 8.36 2.52 22.37
CA ILE A 525 9.13 3.17 21.32
C ILE A 525 10.60 2.87 21.56
N HIS A 526 11.28 2.34 20.55
CA HIS A 526 12.69 1.98 20.64
C HIS A 526 13.38 2.04 19.28
N CYS A 527 14.66 2.36 19.23
CA CYS A 527 15.45 2.37 18.00
C CYS A 527 16.50 1.26 18.02
N PHE A 528 16.27 0.24 17.21
CA PHE A 528 17.28 -0.77 16.91
C PHE A 528 18.31 -0.21 15.93
N SER A 529 19.35 -0.99 15.60
CA SER A 529 20.37 -0.58 14.64
C SER A 529 20.68 -1.67 13.63
N THR A 530 21.00 -1.27 12.41
CA THR A 530 21.52 -2.19 11.39
C THR A 530 22.59 -1.51 10.55
N GLU A 531 23.52 -2.29 10.02
CA GLU A 531 24.57 -1.82 9.13
C GLU A 531 24.31 -2.32 7.71
N VAL A 532 24.42 -1.40 6.75
CA VAL A 532 24.30 -1.68 5.33
C VAL A 532 25.64 -1.39 4.69
N ALA A 533 26.26 -2.41 4.14
CA ALA A 533 27.51 -2.27 3.43
C ALA A 533 27.32 -1.56 2.09
N ALA A 534 28.36 -0.82 1.69
CA ALA A 534 28.44 -0.31 0.34
C ALA A 534 28.54 -1.44 -0.66
N LEU A 535 28.00 -1.24 -1.86
CA LEU A 535 28.29 -2.13 -2.98
C LEU A 535 29.81 -2.21 -3.16
N PRO A 536 30.42 -3.41 -3.29
CA PRO A 536 31.83 -3.52 -3.61
C PRO A 536 32.10 -2.67 -4.86
N GLN A 537 33.20 -1.92 -4.86
CA GLN A 537 33.62 -1.06 -5.99
C GLN A 537 33.97 -1.83 -7.27
N SER A 538 33.32 -2.97 -7.57
CA SER A 538 33.33 -3.57 -8.89
C SER A 538 32.34 -2.82 -9.78
N SER A 539 32.85 -1.76 -10.41
CA SER A 539 32.22 -1.04 -11.52
C SER A 539 30.80 -0.55 -11.28
N LEU A 540 30.61 0.43 -10.38
CA LEU A 540 29.76 1.53 -10.81
C LEU A 540 30.48 2.13 -12.02
N ARG A 541 30.09 1.72 -13.24
CA ARG A 541 30.27 2.63 -14.38
C ARG A 541 29.59 3.91 -13.89
N LYS A 542 30.36 4.96 -13.55
CA LYS A 542 29.77 6.27 -13.30
C LYS A 542 28.91 6.49 -14.53
N ARG A 543 27.60 6.55 -14.39
CA ARG A 543 26.77 6.80 -15.57
C ARG A 543 26.98 8.27 -15.94
N ALA A 544 26.64 8.62 -17.17
CA ALA A 544 26.55 10.03 -17.48
C ALA A 544 25.62 10.71 -16.46
N HIS A 545 25.92 11.93 -16.04
CA HIS A 545 25.08 12.70 -15.12
C HIS A 545 25.16 14.18 -15.45
N ALA A 546 24.18 14.94 -14.98
CA ALA A 546 24.00 16.34 -15.23
C ALA A 546 24.32 17.15 -13.97
N GLU A 547 25.22 18.12 -14.10
CA GLU A 547 25.54 19.09 -13.07
C GLU A 547 24.81 20.40 -13.40
N PHE A 548 23.84 20.80 -12.56
CA PHE A 548 23.11 22.05 -12.72
C PHE A 548 23.90 23.22 -12.11
N ILE A 549 24.09 24.28 -12.90
CA ILE A 549 24.88 25.44 -12.49
C ILE A 549 23.96 26.61 -12.13
N GLY A 550 24.22 27.24 -11.00
CA GLY A 550 23.57 28.51 -10.62
C GLY A 550 22.13 28.38 -10.08
N THR A 551 21.70 27.19 -9.64
CA THR A 551 20.34 26.94 -9.14
C THR A 551 20.15 27.28 -7.66
N ALA A 552 21.23 27.57 -6.93
CA ALA A 552 21.21 27.80 -5.48
C ALA A 552 20.60 29.16 -5.05
N ARG A 553 20.48 30.13 -5.97
CA ARG A 553 19.96 31.47 -5.65
C ARG A 553 18.50 31.62 -6.06
N PRO A 554 17.62 32.16 -5.21
CA PRO A 554 16.26 32.49 -5.59
C PRO A 554 16.21 33.55 -6.70
N LEU A 555 15.25 33.41 -7.61
CA LEU A 555 14.98 34.31 -8.74
C LEU A 555 13.76 35.17 -8.44
N GLN A 556 13.58 36.28 -9.15
CA GLN A 556 12.34 37.05 -9.12
C GLN A 556 11.41 36.60 -10.24
N GLN A 557 10.10 36.62 -10.00
CA GLN A 557 9.09 36.30 -11.00
C GLN A 557 9.27 37.15 -12.27
N HIS A 558 9.12 36.54 -13.45
CA HIS A 558 9.39 37.16 -14.76
C HIS A 558 10.84 37.57 -15.04
N ALA A 559 11.79 37.28 -14.14
CA ALA A 559 13.20 37.49 -14.46
C ALA A 559 13.63 36.49 -15.54
N PRO A 560 14.33 36.94 -16.61
CA PRO A 560 14.87 36.03 -17.59
C PRO A 560 15.89 35.11 -16.91
N TYR A 561 15.74 33.79 -17.11
CA TYR A 561 16.64 32.80 -16.57
C TYR A 561 17.15 31.87 -17.67
N MET A 562 18.47 31.75 -17.76
CA MET A 562 19.13 30.76 -18.61
C MET A 562 19.56 29.59 -17.73
N ALA A 563 18.90 28.45 -17.91
CA ALA A 563 19.32 27.22 -17.27
C ALA A 563 20.67 26.79 -17.86
N GLN A 564 21.60 26.41 -17.00
CA GLN A 564 22.93 25.96 -17.39
C GLN A 564 23.17 24.57 -16.80
N VAL A 565 23.50 23.62 -17.67
CA VAL A 565 23.68 22.22 -17.29
C VAL A 565 24.94 21.68 -17.94
N ARG A 566 25.85 21.13 -17.15
CA ARG A 566 27.03 20.41 -17.66
C ARG A 566 26.75 18.92 -17.67
N ILE A 567 26.93 18.25 -18.80
CA ILE A 567 26.78 16.79 -18.88
C ILE A 567 28.15 16.16 -18.72
N LEU A 568 28.32 15.34 -17.70
CA LEU A 568 29.55 14.61 -17.41
C LEU A 568 29.38 13.16 -17.84
N GLY A 569 30.37 12.61 -18.54
CA GLY A 569 30.43 11.22 -18.96
C GLY A 569 30.87 10.28 -17.84
N GLU A 570 31.00 9.01 -18.20
CA GLU A 570 31.39 7.95 -17.25
C GLU A 570 32.81 8.12 -16.70
N ASP A 571 33.66 8.85 -17.41
CA ASP A 571 35.01 9.21 -17.01
C ASP A 571 35.07 10.53 -16.21
N GLY A 572 33.93 11.15 -15.94
CA GLY A 572 33.82 12.46 -15.29
C GLY A 572 34.23 13.63 -16.19
N LYS A 573 34.47 13.41 -17.49
CA LYS A 573 34.75 14.49 -18.44
C LYS A 573 33.46 15.03 -19.05
N PRO A 574 33.43 16.31 -19.46
CA PRO A 574 32.27 16.86 -20.15
C PRO A 574 31.96 16.11 -21.45
N ARG A 575 30.67 15.87 -21.71
CA ARG A 575 30.17 15.30 -22.97
C ARG A 575 29.76 16.42 -23.91
N HIS A 576 30.22 16.29 -25.15
CA HIS A 576 30.01 17.25 -26.22
C HIS A 576 29.11 16.67 -27.31
N GLY A 577 28.47 17.54 -28.10
CA GLY A 577 27.72 17.17 -29.29
C GLY A 577 26.44 16.38 -29.04
N LEU A 578 25.83 16.49 -27.85
CA LEU A 578 24.55 15.85 -27.56
C LEU A 578 23.40 16.68 -28.13
N GLU A 579 22.90 16.30 -29.30
CA GLU A 579 21.83 17.02 -30.01
C GLU A 579 20.41 16.70 -29.50
N ASP A 580 20.26 15.64 -28.71
CA ASP A 580 18.97 15.14 -28.21
C ASP A 580 18.67 15.54 -26.76
N LEU A 581 19.45 16.48 -26.21
CA LEU A 581 19.23 16.99 -24.87
C LEU A 581 18.02 17.92 -24.83
N SER A 582 17.14 17.65 -23.89
CA SER A 582 16.02 18.53 -23.56
C SER A 582 15.94 18.75 -22.06
N LEU A 583 15.50 19.94 -21.68
CA LEU A 583 15.19 20.30 -20.31
C LEU A 583 13.67 20.35 -20.17
N ARG A 584 13.12 19.40 -19.42
CA ARG A 584 11.72 19.39 -19.00
C ARG A 584 11.61 20.20 -17.72
N TYR A 585 10.75 21.21 -17.70
CA TYR A 585 10.55 22.05 -16.52
C TYR A 585 9.08 22.35 -16.24
N PHE A 586 8.74 22.48 -14.96
CA PHE A 586 7.38 22.78 -14.51
C PHE A 586 7.41 23.46 -13.13
N LEU A 587 6.52 24.43 -12.92
CA LEU A 587 6.16 24.91 -11.61
C LEU A 587 5.47 23.78 -10.84
N ALA A 588 6.09 23.36 -9.74
CA ALA A 588 5.45 22.48 -8.80
C ALA A 588 4.38 23.22 -8.01
N PRO A 589 3.28 22.53 -7.68
CA PRO A 589 3.05 21.09 -7.91
C PRO A 589 2.23 20.73 -9.17
N SER A 590 1.81 21.68 -10.00
CA SER A 590 0.70 21.41 -10.93
C SER A 590 0.68 22.17 -12.26
N SER A 591 1.79 22.75 -12.70
CA SER A 591 1.83 23.25 -14.08
C SER A 591 2.06 22.14 -15.09
N LEU A 592 1.51 22.31 -16.29
CA LEU A 592 1.83 21.47 -17.44
C LEU A 592 3.34 21.57 -17.70
N PRO A 593 4.05 20.42 -17.79
CA PRO A 593 5.47 20.42 -18.08
C PRO A 593 5.74 20.97 -19.47
N ARG A 594 6.75 21.84 -19.54
CA ARG A 594 7.28 22.40 -20.78
C ARG A 594 8.61 21.74 -21.07
N ASN A 595 8.87 21.46 -22.34
CA ASN A 595 10.15 20.92 -22.80
C ASN A 595 10.84 21.97 -23.68
N VAL A 596 12.11 22.23 -23.41
CA VAL A 596 12.96 23.09 -24.24
C VAL A 596 14.22 22.34 -24.62
N ALA A 597 14.74 22.57 -25.82
CA ALA A 597 16.01 22.00 -26.25
C ALA A 597 17.17 22.66 -25.49
N LEU A 598 18.14 21.86 -25.08
CA LEU A 598 19.39 22.32 -24.48
C LEU A 598 20.44 22.46 -25.58
N VAL A 599 21.01 23.65 -25.74
CA VAL A 599 22.00 23.96 -26.79
C VAL A 599 23.40 24.02 -26.17
N GLU A 600 24.36 23.34 -26.76
CA GLU A 600 25.76 23.39 -26.30
C GLU A 600 26.36 24.78 -26.54
N VAL A 601 27.01 25.34 -25.52
CA VAL A 601 27.67 26.65 -25.57
C VAL A 601 29.19 26.58 -25.37
N GLY A 602 29.73 25.37 -25.17
CA GLY A 602 31.16 25.10 -24.98
C GLY A 602 31.46 24.32 -23.69
N ASP A 603 32.59 23.60 -23.65
CA ASP A 603 33.06 22.83 -22.48
C ASP A 603 32.04 21.84 -21.89
N GLY A 604 31.18 21.27 -22.74
CA GLY A 604 30.09 20.36 -22.37
C GLY A 604 29.02 21.01 -21.49
N LEU A 605 28.95 22.35 -21.52
CA LEU A 605 27.91 23.17 -20.94
C LEU A 605 26.79 23.37 -21.96
N TYR A 606 25.56 23.11 -21.53
CA TYR A 606 24.36 23.27 -22.32
C TYR A 606 23.44 24.30 -21.67
N GLN A 607 22.73 25.06 -22.49
CA GLN A 607 21.86 26.12 -22.03
C GLN A 607 20.48 26.10 -22.66
N ALA A 608 19.48 26.51 -21.88
CA ALA A 608 18.13 26.73 -22.37
C ALA A 608 17.47 27.94 -21.66
N PRO A 609 16.79 28.83 -22.39
CA PRO A 609 15.99 29.88 -21.78
C PRO A 609 14.75 29.29 -21.13
N LEU A 610 14.46 29.69 -19.90
CA LEU A 610 13.25 29.30 -19.18
C LEU A 610 12.31 30.48 -18.97
N GLU A 611 11.03 30.26 -19.29
CA GLU A 611 9.96 31.18 -18.94
C GLU A 611 9.38 30.83 -17.57
N LEU A 612 9.74 31.62 -16.55
CA LEU A 612 9.32 31.43 -15.17
C LEU A 612 8.29 32.51 -14.79
N ALA A 613 7.09 32.39 -15.37
CA ALA A 613 6.03 33.40 -15.27
C ALA A 613 5.44 33.54 -13.86
N GLU A 614 5.57 32.51 -13.02
CA GLU A 614 4.90 32.41 -11.72
C GLU A 614 5.92 32.19 -10.60
N ALA A 615 5.64 32.76 -9.44
CA ALA A 615 6.43 32.52 -8.23
C ALA A 615 6.16 31.10 -7.68
N GLY A 616 7.19 30.45 -7.15
CA GLY A 616 7.13 29.11 -6.59
C GLY A 616 8.36 28.27 -6.90
N ALA A 617 8.26 26.96 -6.66
CA ALA A 617 9.35 26.02 -6.91
C ALA A 617 9.21 25.41 -8.31
N TRP A 618 10.18 25.66 -9.18
CA TRP A 618 10.22 25.11 -10.53
C TRP A 618 11.17 23.91 -10.56
N TYR A 619 10.69 22.75 -10.98
CA TYR A 619 11.50 21.54 -11.15
C TYR A 619 12.05 21.48 -12.57
N LEU A 620 13.30 21.06 -12.69
CA LEU A 620 14.05 20.95 -13.92
C LEU A 620 14.58 19.53 -14.04
N HIS A 621 14.29 18.85 -15.14
CA HIS A 621 14.71 17.48 -15.43
C HIS A 621 15.42 17.45 -16.78
N VAL A 622 16.64 16.93 -16.81
CA VAL A 622 17.41 16.79 -18.04
C VAL A 622 17.10 15.43 -18.64
N GLN A 623 16.70 15.43 -19.91
CA GLN A 623 16.35 14.21 -20.64
C GLN A 623 17.24 14.08 -21.87
N SER A 624 17.70 12.86 -22.14
CA SER A 624 18.39 12.51 -23.39
C SER A 624 18.04 11.07 -23.76
N PRO A 625 17.31 10.85 -24.86
CA PRO A 625 17.02 9.50 -25.37
C PRO A 625 18.28 8.63 -25.55
N SER A 626 19.38 9.22 -26.04
CA SER A 626 20.65 8.53 -26.31
C SER A 626 21.41 8.13 -25.05
N LEU A 627 21.22 8.85 -23.94
CA LEU A 627 21.78 8.50 -22.62
C LEU A 627 20.89 7.54 -21.82
N GLY A 628 19.70 7.25 -22.34
CA GLY A 628 18.78 6.26 -21.79
C GLY A 628 17.97 6.74 -20.58
N ARG A 629 17.08 5.86 -20.13
CA ARG A 629 16.06 6.19 -19.12
C ARG A 629 16.64 6.46 -17.73
N ALA A 630 17.64 5.70 -17.29
CA ALA A 630 18.28 5.90 -15.98
C ALA A 630 18.93 7.28 -15.84
N PHE A 631 19.56 7.78 -16.90
CA PHE A 631 20.05 9.16 -16.94
C PHE A 631 18.91 10.16 -16.72
N THR A 632 17.75 9.92 -17.32
CA THR A 632 16.61 10.86 -17.23
C THR A 632 15.97 10.88 -15.84
N GLU A 633 15.99 9.76 -15.11
CA GLU A 633 15.37 9.66 -13.78
C GLU A 633 16.23 10.29 -12.68
N ASP A 634 17.56 10.23 -12.80
CA ASP A 634 18.50 10.68 -11.76
C ASP A 634 18.95 12.15 -11.91
N ASN A 635 18.63 12.82 -13.02
CA ASN A 635 19.19 14.14 -13.35
C ASN A 635 18.15 15.27 -13.26
N TYR A 636 17.86 15.71 -12.04
CA TYR A 636 16.91 16.79 -11.77
C TYR A 636 17.42 17.79 -10.72
N THR A 637 16.78 18.96 -10.68
CA THR A 637 17.00 19.99 -9.66
C THR A 637 15.76 20.86 -9.49
N SER A 638 15.79 21.80 -8.56
CA SER A 638 14.72 22.78 -8.35
C SER A 638 15.25 24.21 -8.29
N LEU A 639 14.48 25.14 -8.84
CA LEU A 639 14.68 26.58 -8.76
C LEU A 639 13.59 27.22 -7.90
N ARG A 640 13.96 28.20 -7.07
CA ARG A 640 13.00 28.98 -6.29
C ARG A 640 12.77 30.34 -6.94
N VAL A 641 11.51 30.66 -7.25
CA VAL A 641 11.10 31.95 -7.81
C VAL A 641 10.25 32.69 -6.78
N LEU A 642 10.63 33.92 -6.45
CA LEU A 642 9.98 34.78 -5.47
C LEU A 642 8.96 35.71 -6.17
N PRO A 643 7.84 36.04 -5.52
CA PRO A 643 6.87 36.99 -6.05
C PRO A 643 7.50 38.39 -6.14
N SER A 644 7.16 39.11 -7.22
CA SER A 644 7.63 40.48 -7.41
C SER A 644 7.01 41.39 -6.34
N ALA A 645 7.81 42.25 -5.69
CA ALA A 645 7.32 43.16 -4.67
C ALA A 645 6.20 44.07 -5.23
N ALA A 646 5.04 44.09 -4.56
CA ALA A 646 3.97 45.03 -4.88
C ALA A 646 4.49 46.46 -4.67
N LYS A 647 4.39 47.31 -5.69
CA LYS A 647 4.58 48.75 -5.50
C LYS A 647 3.55 49.24 -4.48
N PRO A 648 3.94 49.96 -3.42
CA PRO A 648 2.96 50.54 -2.51
C PRO A 648 2.08 51.51 -3.30
N SER A 649 0.78 51.26 -3.31
CA SER A 649 -0.20 52.18 -3.86
C SER A 649 -0.15 53.47 -3.05
N ALA A 650 0.16 54.58 -3.71
CA ALA A 650 0.01 55.91 -3.13
C ALA A 650 -1.45 56.09 -2.72
N SER A 651 -1.70 56.17 -1.41
CA SER A 651 -2.98 56.54 -0.85
C SER A 651 -3.28 57.99 -1.23
N GLN A 652 -4.11 58.20 -2.26
CA GLN A 652 -4.86 59.44 -2.35
C GLN A 652 -6.07 59.30 -1.42
N GLY A 653 -6.03 60.08 -0.34
CA GLY A 653 -7.19 60.26 0.51
C GLY A 653 -8.28 61.01 -0.24
N GLU A 654 -9.49 60.48 -0.18
CA GLU A 654 -10.68 61.32 -0.22
C GLU A 654 -11.63 60.83 0.85
N ALA A 655 -11.77 61.68 1.88
CA ALA A 655 -12.80 61.55 2.88
C ALA A 655 -14.17 61.80 2.23
N ARG A 656 -15.09 60.84 2.33
CA ARG A 656 -16.52 61.16 2.31
C ARG A 656 -17.28 60.49 3.45
N SER A 657 -17.70 61.39 4.32
CA SER A 657 -18.63 61.33 5.44
C SER A 657 -19.95 60.58 5.18
N VAL A 658 -20.32 59.76 6.17
CA VAL A 658 -21.62 59.66 6.88
C VAL A 658 -22.91 59.84 6.06
N ARG A 659 -23.63 58.73 5.86
CA ARG A 659 -24.88 58.39 6.57
C ARG A 659 -25.21 56.91 6.42
#